data_AF-A0A1J4MM24-F1
#
_entry.id   AF-A0A1J4MM24-F1
#
_cell.length_a   1.000
_cell.length_b   1.000
_cell.length_c   1.000
_cell.angle_alpha   90.00
_cell.angle_beta   90.00
_cell.angle_gamma   90.00
#
_symmetry.space_group_name_H-M   'P 1'
#
loop_
_entity.id
_entity.type
_entity.pdbx_description
1 polymer ?
#
loop_
_entity_poly.entity_id
_entity_poly.type
_entity_poly.pdbx_seq_one_letter_code
_entity_poly.pdbx_strand_id
1 'polypeptide(L)'
;MNTIHPNTSSLCNDIGDDEQNISEFPYMGEPLRLDDSALKNNHSSNILNQFFGSFSEEESDSENMLSLEFSVSNYTNNRKRKRDSNSRKKPKSRQNVSIEIEKLLQKANDAYLEKKFILAIEILEEIVVKAPGLHDPFHMLGLIYEQELDDKEKAIGFYLVAAHLVSTDFFLWRRIGQMSAEIQDWGRAIYCYSKCIKNIEYSAKLGGQESAAQLEDEIRFELSSAYYSVNDINRCIQQLKILFWRHPGDPLLGKELARCYHKIGKLNLAAETLESCIDYCDDINIVNMLCEVYIDLKLYQKCVDLIHSYFANTDIKFNSFNSNTKKTNLSISNEMDINQFLKKIPIDIATKYAVANVNFGNYIPALQVSNIINEYKNFEDFVDLHLTLGDAYFQIGKYDNANVHFVAVSNSKSFESNIPFNIKYAYSLHKLNLNEDAASVLKKILETNKNVSADFNISRAKTLLASIYSKMGYDNLSEELIYTMKYDEIIQSKDISIPIPQEMRITIVLDLFSDMKKGILKNVGKVDNKPYLESAITVNTHFESKNTFFQTYADRFANIINEFLIDIKRINQLIYSRKYNENNKRNTSEYIEKNTPNSTSNSKKPNDTSALNTNKKLLRANTQLAKVRSELGLITLEDILTSENELWEFLSLGAIFLKCSKKNKIAVELFEKLLNNLKLICPEMSGDSLTKGKHSLQKLLLSLSFEGGIWRVLLGLLREEFNKKTNKKSICKVLGSLILMPHLFASKLNVLNNHFVLEKETISETRSWIQRQISNSKNNLELQIITAHLYVLSNRLNQASSEYLKIHRLIPFDDLISLCLGVSFIGVAVSKESKNRIFSIIKGFSFITRYTKGRQSIYVNEEIYKAECFYNLARAFHQINLKSNAINCYIKCINSLNSITDIQSYDFNKLKKMACYNLSLLSKVDIFGGIIW
;
A
#
# COMPACT_ATOMS: atom_id res chain seq x y z
N MET A 1 54.03 38.10 7.79
CA MET A 1 53.21 38.85 8.76
C MET A 1 51.92 39.22 8.03
N ASN A 2 50.82 38.52 8.29
CA ASN A 2 49.93 38.63 9.46
C ASN A 2 48.79 39.63 9.15
N THR A 3 47.50 39.30 9.33
CA THR A 3 46.85 38.01 9.59
C THR A 3 45.34 38.16 9.29
N ILE A 4 44.75 37.15 8.65
CA ILE A 4 43.48 36.51 9.02
C ILE A 4 42.38 37.40 9.65
N HIS A 5 41.30 37.70 8.90
CA HIS A 5 40.04 36.93 9.06
C HIS A 5 38.99 37.31 7.99
N PRO A 6 38.36 36.31 7.34
CA PRO A 6 37.09 36.49 6.64
C PRO A 6 35.91 36.20 7.59
N ASN A 7 34.75 36.84 7.35
CA ASN A 7 33.52 36.12 6.98
C ASN A 7 32.30 37.04 6.76
N THR A 8 31.48 36.63 5.77
CA THR A 8 30.03 36.86 5.65
C THR A 8 29.51 38.31 5.71
N SER A 9 29.51 38.98 4.56
CA SER A 9 28.33 39.77 4.14
C SER A 9 27.27 38.83 3.54
N SER A 10 25.94 38.92 3.72
CA SER A 10 25.00 39.93 4.27
C SER A 10 24.20 40.73 3.22
N LEU A 11 22.95 41.06 3.62
CA LEU A 11 21.91 41.85 2.93
C LEU A 11 21.26 41.21 1.67
N CYS A 12 19.97 41.43 1.38
CA CYS A 12 19.01 42.39 1.96
C CYS A 12 17.88 41.66 2.73
N ASN A 13 17.24 42.17 3.80
CA ASN A 13 16.80 43.51 4.22
C ASN A 13 15.48 44.02 3.59
N ASP A 14 14.60 44.43 4.53
CA ASP A 14 13.60 45.50 4.50
C ASP A 14 12.16 45.27 3.99
N ILE A 15 11.29 45.91 4.79
CA ILE A 15 9.82 46.10 4.76
C ILE A 15 9.03 45.02 5.54
N GLY A 16 8.26 45.34 6.58
CA GLY A 16 7.93 46.65 7.18
C GLY A 16 6.42 46.79 7.40
N ASP A 17 6.00 46.48 8.62
CA ASP A 17 4.78 46.89 9.32
C ASP A 17 3.36 46.56 8.76
N ASP A 18 2.42 46.62 9.72
CA ASP A 18 0.95 46.69 9.62
C ASP A 18 0.14 45.53 9.01
N GLU A 19 -0.63 44.86 9.86
CA GLU A 19 -2.07 44.63 9.59
C GLU A 19 -2.87 44.42 10.90
N GLN A 20 -3.61 45.46 11.32
CA GLN A 20 -4.70 45.36 12.30
C GLN A 20 -6.03 45.74 11.64
N ASN A 21 -7.11 45.07 12.08
CA ASN A 21 -8.53 45.43 11.96
C ASN A 21 -9.28 45.22 10.62
N ILE A 22 -10.62 45.25 10.75
CA ILE A 22 -11.67 45.36 9.71
C ILE A 22 -12.02 43.99 9.05
N SER A 23 -12.99 43.19 9.53
CA SER A 23 -14.45 43.38 9.72
C SER A 23 -15.31 43.10 8.47
N GLU A 24 -16.46 42.44 8.71
CA GLU A 24 -17.75 42.46 7.97
C GLU A 24 -17.80 43.00 6.53
N PHE A 25 -18.36 42.23 5.56
CA PHE A 25 -19.02 42.78 4.36
C PHE A 25 -19.98 41.73 3.68
N PRO A 26 -20.89 42.08 2.74
CA PRO A 26 -22.33 42.06 3.09
C PRO A 26 -23.27 41.29 2.14
N TYR A 27 -24.56 41.36 2.51
CA TYR A 27 -25.78 41.00 1.76
C TYR A 27 -25.95 41.71 0.39
N MET A 28 -26.54 41.02 -0.60
CA MET A 28 -27.77 41.43 -1.36
C MET A 28 -28.00 40.61 -2.65
N GLY A 29 -29.24 40.16 -2.91
CA GLY A 29 -29.63 39.57 -4.22
C GLY A 29 -30.92 38.72 -4.26
N GLU A 30 -32.09 39.35 -4.21
CA GLU A 30 -33.43 38.80 -4.53
C GLU A 30 -33.92 39.39 -5.90
N PRO A 31 -35.11 39.09 -6.51
CA PRO A 31 -36.31 38.35 -6.03
C PRO A 31 -37.04 37.44 -7.08
N LEU A 32 -38.27 36.97 -6.70
CA LEU A 32 -39.47 36.56 -7.50
C LEU A 32 -39.77 35.03 -7.66
N ARG A 33 -41.02 34.52 -7.65
CA ARG A 33 -42.34 34.88 -7.04
C ARG A 33 -43.41 33.78 -7.38
N LEU A 34 -44.47 33.62 -6.56
CA LEU A 34 -45.87 33.17 -6.87
C LEU A 34 -46.47 31.94 -6.13
N ASP A 35 -47.24 32.25 -5.08
CA ASP A 35 -48.67 31.93 -4.77
C ASP A 35 -49.28 30.50 -4.75
N ASP A 36 -50.14 30.31 -3.73
CA ASP A 36 -50.91 29.11 -3.32
C ASP A 36 -52.14 28.77 -4.18
N SER A 37 -52.73 27.56 -3.97
CA SER A 37 -54.08 27.45 -3.34
C SER A 37 -54.66 26.03 -3.16
N ALA A 38 -55.42 25.89 -2.07
CA ALA A 38 -56.56 24.97 -1.83
C ALA A 38 -56.33 23.45 -1.60
N LEU A 39 -57.20 22.69 -0.89
CA LEU A 39 -57.98 22.87 0.37
C LEU A 39 -58.84 21.60 0.63
N LYS A 40 -59.17 21.30 1.92
CA LYS A 40 -60.21 20.32 2.39
C LYS A 40 -59.86 18.83 2.15
N ASN A 41 -60.22 17.82 2.97
CA ASN A 41 -60.97 17.62 4.24
C ASN A 41 -60.44 16.27 4.85
N ASN A 42 -60.72 15.77 6.07
CA ASN A 42 -61.62 16.13 7.19
C ASN A 42 -61.08 15.51 8.52
N HIS A 43 -61.78 15.69 9.66
CA HIS A 43 -61.55 14.98 10.93
C HIS A 43 -62.27 13.59 10.97
N SER A 44 -62.09 12.66 11.93
CA SER A 44 -61.52 12.72 13.30
C SER A 44 -61.13 11.34 13.85
N SER A 45 -59.85 11.12 14.26
CA SER A 45 -59.41 10.15 15.31
C SER A 45 -57.88 9.86 15.25
N ASN A 46 -57.00 10.69 15.85
CA ASN A 46 -55.57 10.29 16.07
C ASN A 46 -54.67 11.24 16.91
N ILE A 47 -55.22 12.05 17.84
CA ILE A 47 -54.45 13.12 18.51
C ILE A 47 -53.20 12.62 19.28
N LEU A 48 -53.21 11.38 19.80
CA LEU A 48 -52.04 10.79 20.48
C LEU A 48 -51.02 10.14 19.53
N ASN A 49 -51.44 9.53 18.43
CA ASN A 49 -50.53 8.94 17.43
C ASN A 49 -49.77 10.00 16.61
N GLN A 50 -50.32 11.22 16.52
CA GLN A 50 -49.74 12.30 15.73
C GLN A 50 -48.51 12.97 16.38
N PHE A 51 -48.28 12.76 17.68
CA PHE A 51 -47.13 13.32 18.41
C PHE A 51 -45.91 12.39 18.47
N PHE A 52 -46.12 11.06 18.37
CA PHE A 52 -45.04 10.07 18.50
C PHE A 52 -44.63 9.42 17.16
N GLY A 53 -45.42 9.59 16.10
CA GLY A 53 -45.22 8.90 14.80
C GLY A 53 -44.33 9.60 13.77
N SER A 54 -43.69 10.74 14.08
CA SER A 54 -42.97 11.57 13.08
C SER A 54 -41.44 11.63 13.26
N PHE A 55 -40.84 10.58 13.82
CA PHE A 55 -39.38 10.46 13.98
C PHE A 55 -38.87 9.08 13.56
N SER A 56 -38.93 8.80 12.26
CA SER A 56 -38.20 7.70 11.63
C SER A 56 -37.77 8.12 10.22
N GLU A 57 -36.44 8.22 10.04
CA GLU A 57 -35.70 8.18 8.77
C GLU A 57 -36.06 9.18 7.66
N GLU A 58 -35.20 10.20 7.49
CA GLU A 58 -34.52 10.46 6.21
C GLU A 58 -33.26 11.33 6.47
N GLU A 59 -32.07 10.78 6.24
CA GLU A 59 -30.80 11.53 6.26
C GLU A 59 -30.44 12.02 4.85
N SER A 60 -30.59 13.33 4.57
CA SER A 60 -29.72 14.05 3.63
C SER A 60 -29.84 15.57 3.76
N ASP A 61 -28.76 16.26 3.37
CA ASP A 61 -28.67 17.70 3.08
C ASP A 61 -28.82 18.70 4.23
N SER A 62 -27.71 18.90 4.93
CA SER A 62 -27.45 20.08 5.74
C SER A 62 -27.12 21.31 4.88
N GLU A 63 -28.11 22.17 4.58
CA GLU A 63 -28.01 23.65 4.54
C GLU A 63 -29.30 24.28 3.96
N ASN A 64 -30.33 24.50 4.80
CA ASN A 64 -31.30 25.62 4.75
C ASN A 64 -32.50 25.36 5.70
N MET A 65 -32.46 25.87 6.94
CA MET A 65 -33.67 25.89 7.80
C MET A 65 -33.72 27.07 8.80
N LEU A 66 -33.82 28.28 8.26
CA LEU A 66 -34.63 29.38 8.80
C LEU A 66 -35.23 30.04 7.54
N SER A 67 -36.52 29.96 7.23
CA SER A 67 -37.66 30.12 8.13
C SER A 67 -38.96 29.64 7.47
N LEU A 68 -39.97 29.32 8.27
CA LEU A 68 -41.37 29.45 7.86
C LEU A 68 -42.21 29.92 9.06
N GLU A 69 -42.43 31.23 9.15
CA GLU A 69 -43.51 31.78 9.97
C GLU A 69 -44.81 31.77 9.15
N PHE A 70 -45.93 31.45 9.79
CA PHE A 70 -47.27 31.88 9.36
C PHE A 70 -47.83 32.71 10.55
N SER A 71 -47.59 34.03 10.59
CA SER A 71 -48.38 35.11 9.94
C SER A 71 -49.71 35.40 10.68
N VAL A 72 -50.22 36.63 10.85
CA VAL A 72 -50.08 37.89 10.09
C VAL A 72 -50.23 39.14 11.01
N SER A 73 -49.66 40.30 10.58
CA SER A 73 -50.02 41.73 10.88
C SER A 73 -49.91 42.32 12.30
N ASN A 74 -49.71 43.63 12.50
CA ASN A 74 -49.11 44.72 11.68
C ASN A 74 -48.84 45.92 12.63
N TYR A 75 -47.75 46.68 12.47
CA TYR A 75 -47.74 48.16 12.31
C TYR A 75 -46.32 48.76 12.37
N THR A 76 -45.85 49.19 11.18
CA THR A 76 -44.99 50.34 10.86
C THR A 76 -43.87 50.82 11.81
N ASN A 77 -42.65 50.77 11.26
CA ASN A 77 -41.56 51.75 11.41
C ASN A 77 -41.88 53.12 12.03
N ASN A 78 -41.05 53.60 12.97
CA ASN A 78 -40.10 54.68 12.65
C ASN A 78 -39.05 55.00 13.75
N ARG A 79 -37.77 54.85 13.36
CA ARG A 79 -36.68 55.85 13.47
C ARG A 79 -36.37 56.61 14.79
N LYS A 80 -35.08 56.50 15.13
CA LYS A 80 -34.13 57.55 15.64
C LYS A 80 -33.90 57.73 17.16
N ARG A 81 -32.67 57.32 17.53
CA ARG A 81 -31.62 58.09 18.25
C ARG A 81 -31.75 58.36 19.76
N LYS A 82 -30.54 58.39 20.36
CA LYS A 82 -30.08 59.05 21.61
C LYS A 82 -30.20 58.28 22.94
N ARG A 83 -29.01 57.92 23.42
CA ARG A 83 -28.39 58.28 24.72
C ARG A 83 -28.95 57.73 26.05
N ASP A 84 -27.95 57.31 26.83
CA ASP A 84 -27.78 57.45 28.28
C ASP A 84 -28.55 56.56 29.27
N SER A 85 -27.77 56.15 30.27
CA SER A 85 -28.13 55.80 31.66
C SER A 85 -28.74 54.42 31.97
N ASN A 86 -27.94 53.65 32.72
CA ASN A 86 -28.30 52.86 33.90
C ASN A 86 -29.80 52.62 34.17
N SER A 87 -30.27 51.41 33.93
CA SER A 87 -31.34 50.82 34.76
C SER A 87 -31.09 49.34 35.02
N ARG A 88 -30.97 48.98 36.31
CA ARG A 88 -30.92 47.58 36.77
C ARG A 88 -32.19 46.86 36.30
N LYS A 89 -32.08 45.83 35.47
CA LYS A 89 -33.18 44.89 35.22
C LYS A 89 -33.09 43.70 36.19
N LYS A 90 -34.18 43.51 36.94
CA LYS A 90 -34.36 42.43 37.94
C LYS A 90 -34.41 41.04 37.26
N PRO A 91 -34.14 39.94 37.99
CA PRO A 91 -34.27 38.59 37.45
C PRO A 91 -35.71 38.27 37.05
N LYS A 92 -35.88 37.34 36.10
CA LYS A 92 -37.19 36.82 35.68
C LYS A 92 -37.88 36.13 36.88
N SER A 93 -39.18 36.37 37.03
CA SER A 93 -39.99 35.84 38.12
C SER A 93 -40.24 34.34 38.01
N ARG A 94 -40.41 33.67 39.16
CA ARG A 94 -41.09 32.36 39.24
C ARG A 94 -42.44 32.47 38.52
N GLN A 95 -42.86 31.39 37.84
CA GLN A 95 -44.25 31.27 37.39
C GLN A 95 -45.14 31.23 38.64
N ASN A 96 -46.12 32.15 38.73
CA ASN A 96 -47.13 32.09 39.78
C ASN A 96 -48.14 31.00 39.42
N VAL A 97 -47.95 29.80 39.97
CA VAL A 97 -48.92 28.69 39.87
C VAL A 97 -50.24 29.12 40.53
N SER A 98 -51.38 28.72 39.96
CA SER A 98 -52.68 28.96 40.60
C SER A 98 -52.79 28.15 41.88
N ILE A 99 -53.34 28.75 42.94
CA ILE A 99 -53.60 28.11 44.25
C ILE A 99 -54.43 26.82 44.10
N GLU A 100 -55.21 26.70 43.03
CA GLU A 100 -55.98 25.50 42.69
C GLU A 100 -55.09 24.35 42.15
N ILE A 101 -54.12 24.66 41.30
CA ILE A 101 -53.17 23.69 40.73
C ILE A 101 -52.20 23.21 41.81
N GLU A 102 -51.74 24.10 42.69
CA GLU A 102 -50.88 23.75 43.83
C GLU A 102 -51.56 22.77 44.79
N LYS A 103 -52.87 22.93 45.04
CA LYS A 103 -53.68 21.99 45.82
C LYS A 103 -53.92 20.65 45.12
N LEU A 104 -54.05 20.63 43.79
CA LEU A 104 -54.15 19.38 43.02
C LEU A 104 -52.81 18.63 43.04
N LEU A 105 -51.69 19.34 42.88
CA LEU A 105 -50.35 18.77 43.00
C LEU A 105 -50.11 18.19 44.40
N GLN A 106 -50.51 18.91 45.46
CA GLN A 106 -50.42 18.37 46.82
C GLN A 106 -51.23 17.07 46.98
N LYS A 107 -52.46 17.01 46.46
CA LYS A 107 -53.26 15.77 46.45
C LYS A 107 -52.63 14.62 45.66
N ALA A 108 -51.98 14.91 44.53
CA ALA A 108 -51.24 13.91 43.76
C ALA A 108 -50.03 13.37 44.57
N ASN A 109 -49.28 14.27 45.22
CA ASN A 109 -48.17 13.91 46.09
C ASN A 109 -48.64 13.05 47.28
N ASP A 110 -49.74 13.43 47.92
CA ASP A 110 -50.34 12.66 49.02
C ASP A 110 -50.80 11.26 48.54
N ALA A 111 -51.43 11.16 47.36
CA ALA A 111 -51.82 9.89 46.75
C ALA A 111 -50.61 9.01 46.38
N TYR A 112 -49.50 9.61 45.93
CA TYR A 112 -48.24 8.91 45.68
C TYR A 112 -47.62 8.36 46.97
N LEU A 113 -47.59 9.16 48.05
CA LEU A 113 -47.12 8.73 49.38
C LEU A 113 -48.00 7.62 49.98
N GLU A 114 -49.31 7.64 49.73
CA GLU A 114 -50.25 6.57 50.07
C GLU A 114 -50.15 5.33 49.15
N LYS A 115 -49.22 5.31 48.19
CA LYS A 115 -49.03 4.25 47.17
C LYS A 115 -50.25 4.00 46.28
N LYS A 116 -51.10 5.00 46.08
CA LYS A 116 -52.29 4.94 45.22
C LYS A 116 -51.95 5.43 43.80
N PHE A 117 -51.02 4.75 43.14
CA PHE A 117 -50.37 5.22 41.91
C PHE A 117 -51.34 5.51 40.75
N ILE A 118 -52.40 4.71 40.59
CA ILE A 118 -53.42 4.94 39.53
C ILE A 118 -54.15 6.27 39.76
N LEU A 119 -54.59 6.54 41.00
CA LEU A 119 -55.23 7.80 41.36
C LEU A 119 -54.26 8.99 41.27
N ALA A 120 -52.98 8.77 41.56
CA ALA A 120 -51.95 9.80 41.36
C ALA A 120 -51.78 10.14 39.87
N ILE A 121 -51.72 9.14 38.98
CA ILE A 121 -51.65 9.34 37.52
C ILE A 121 -52.86 10.13 37.01
N GLU A 122 -54.09 9.74 37.37
CA GLU A 122 -55.32 10.44 36.95
C GLU A 122 -55.30 11.93 37.34
N ILE A 123 -54.87 12.26 38.56
CA ILE A 123 -54.76 13.65 39.03
C ILE A 123 -53.63 14.39 38.30
N LEU A 124 -52.50 13.73 38.03
CA LEU A 124 -51.35 14.32 37.33
C LEU A 124 -51.65 14.60 35.85
N GLU A 125 -52.38 13.71 35.16
CA GLU A 125 -52.84 13.94 33.79
C GLU A 125 -53.80 15.14 33.72
N GLU A 126 -54.72 15.27 34.68
CA GLU A 126 -55.60 16.45 34.78
C GLU A 126 -54.79 17.76 34.96
N ILE A 127 -53.72 17.72 35.76
CA ILE A 127 -52.82 18.88 35.95
C ILE A 127 -52.03 19.17 34.66
N VAL A 128 -51.52 18.16 33.96
CA VAL A 128 -50.79 18.32 32.68
C VAL A 128 -51.64 19.00 31.62
N VAL A 129 -52.93 18.63 31.52
CA VAL A 129 -53.87 19.27 30.58
C VAL A 129 -54.16 20.72 30.98
N LYS A 130 -54.30 21.02 32.28
CA LYS A 130 -54.60 22.37 32.78
C LYS A 130 -53.38 23.31 32.80
N ALA A 131 -52.17 22.77 32.92
CA ALA A 131 -50.94 23.54 33.12
C ALA A 131 -49.72 22.90 32.42
N PRO A 132 -49.69 22.82 31.07
CA PRO A 132 -48.64 22.13 30.31
C PRO A 132 -47.25 22.78 30.42
N GLY A 133 -47.13 23.95 31.05
CA GLY A 133 -45.86 24.64 31.30
C GLY A 133 -45.21 24.32 32.66
N LEU A 134 -45.84 23.49 33.50
CA LEU A 134 -45.33 23.13 34.83
C LEU A 134 -44.53 21.82 34.76
N HIS A 135 -43.30 21.84 35.28
CA HIS A 135 -42.36 20.71 35.24
C HIS A 135 -42.78 19.52 36.12
N ASP A 136 -43.16 19.81 37.37
CA ASP A 136 -43.24 18.82 38.44
C ASP A 136 -44.24 17.67 38.17
N PRO A 137 -45.41 17.90 37.52
CA PRO A 137 -46.31 16.82 37.13
C PRO A 137 -45.69 15.81 36.16
N PHE A 138 -44.94 16.29 35.16
CA PHE A 138 -44.27 15.41 34.19
C PHE A 138 -43.14 14.62 34.84
N HIS A 139 -42.39 15.24 35.75
CA HIS A 139 -41.35 14.55 36.51
C HIS A 139 -41.94 13.47 37.44
N MET A 140 -43.07 13.76 38.10
CA MET A 140 -43.76 12.78 38.95
C MET A 140 -44.38 11.63 38.16
N LEU A 141 -44.97 11.89 36.98
CA LEU A 141 -45.41 10.84 36.07
C LEU A 141 -44.22 9.95 35.66
N GLY A 142 -43.09 10.56 35.28
CA GLY A 142 -41.85 9.83 34.98
C GLY A 142 -41.41 8.90 36.12
N LEU A 143 -41.39 9.41 37.37
CA LEU A 143 -41.05 8.62 38.57
C LEU A 143 -41.99 7.43 38.80
N ILE A 144 -43.30 7.63 38.64
CA ILE A 144 -44.29 6.55 38.81
C ILE A 144 -44.12 5.47 37.73
N TYR A 145 -43.95 5.88 36.47
CA TYR A 145 -43.72 4.93 35.37
C TYR A 145 -42.38 4.19 35.48
N GLU A 146 -41.33 4.84 35.99
CA GLU A 146 -40.01 4.24 36.22
C GLU A 146 -39.99 3.26 37.40
N GLN A 147 -40.55 3.63 38.56
CA GLN A 147 -40.33 2.88 39.80
C GLN A 147 -41.39 1.81 40.10
N GLU A 148 -42.65 2.04 39.70
CA GLU A 148 -43.79 1.21 40.13
C GLU A 148 -44.47 0.46 38.96
N LEU A 149 -44.27 0.91 37.72
CA LEU A 149 -44.82 0.27 36.51
C LEU A 149 -43.75 -0.33 35.57
N ASP A 150 -42.46 -0.07 35.82
CA ASP A 150 -41.28 -0.48 35.00
C ASP A 150 -41.43 -0.17 33.48
N ASP A 151 -42.25 0.83 33.14
CA ASP A 151 -42.50 1.26 31.76
C ASP A 151 -41.50 2.36 31.38
N LYS A 152 -40.27 1.91 31.13
CA LYS A 152 -39.13 2.82 30.89
C LYS A 152 -39.32 3.71 29.66
N GLU A 153 -40.04 3.25 28.63
CA GLU A 153 -40.33 4.05 27.43
C GLU A 153 -41.25 5.23 27.74
N LYS A 154 -42.37 4.99 28.45
CA LYS A 154 -43.25 6.08 28.89
C LYS A 154 -42.57 7.00 29.88
N ALA A 155 -41.80 6.45 30.83
CA ALA A 155 -41.04 7.24 31.80
C ALA A 155 -40.07 8.22 31.09
N ILE A 156 -39.29 7.75 30.11
CA ILE A 156 -38.41 8.60 29.29
C ILE A 156 -39.22 9.68 28.55
N GLY A 157 -40.39 9.33 28.00
CA GLY A 157 -41.27 10.30 27.33
C GLY A 157 -41.69 11.46 28.24
N PHE A 158 -42.16 11.16 29.46
CA PHE A 158 -42.55 12.18 30.43
C PHE A 158 -41.33 12.98 30.95
N TYR A 159 -40.21 12.32 31.23
CA TYR A 159 -38.98 12.99 31.65
C TYR A 159 -38.39 13.91 30.57
N LEU A 160 -38.49 13.57 29.28
CA LEU A 160 -38.07 14.44 28.18
C LEU A 160 -38.88 15.74 28.15
N VAL A 161 -40.20 15.67 28.32
CA VAL A 161 -41.07 16.85 28.41
C VAL A 161 -40.68 17.71 29.62
N ALA A 162 -40.47 17.09 30.78
CA ALA A 162 -39.99 17.77 31.98
C ALA A 162 -38.63 18.48 31.73
N ALA A 163 -37.64 17.77 31.19
CA ALA A 163 -36.29 18.31 30.93
C ALA A 163 -36.28 19.43 29.88
N HIS A 164 -37.25 19.45 28.95
CA HIS A 164 -37.45 20.56 28.03
C HIS A 164 -38.04 21.81 28.69
N LEU A 165 -38.93 21.65 29.67
CA LEU A 165 -39.49 22.77 30.47
C LEU A 165 -38.42 23.38 31.41
N VAL A 166 -37.58 22.54 32.03
CA VAL A 166 -36.45 22.97 32.87
C VAL A 166 -35.14 22.60 32.18
N SER A 167 -34.82 23.34 31.11
CA SER A 167 -33.62 23.07 30.30
C SER A 167 -32.29 23.26 31.05
N THR A 168 -32.29 23.71 32.30
CA THR A 168 -31.11 23.88 33.15
C THR A 168 -30.76 22.64 34.00
N ASP A 169 -31.67 21.67 34.15
CA ASP A 169 -31.44 20.49 34.98
C ASP A 169 -30.63 19.42 34.23
N PHE A 170 -29.31 19.50 34.37
CA PHE A 170 -28.37 18.55 33.76
C PHE A 170 -28.43 17.14 34.39
N PHE A 171 -28.87 16.98 35.64
CA PHE A 171 -29.02 15.65 36.24
C PHE A 171 -30.16 14.88 35.59
N LEU A 172 -31.29 15.54 35.35
CA LEU A 172 -32.42 14.95 34.63
C LEU A 172 -32.02 14.58 33.18
N TRP A 173 -31.32 15.46 32.46
CA TRP A 173 -30.79 15.14 31.12
C TRP A 173 -29.84 13.93 31.11
N ARG A 174 -28.98 13.77 32.13
CA ARG A 174 -28.11 12.59 32.27
C ARG A 174 -28.92 11.32 32.54
N ARG A 175 -29.88 11.35 33.46
CA ARG A 175 -30.73 10.19 33.79
C ARG A 175 -31.50 9.68 32.57
N ILE A 176 -32.08 10.59 31.77
CA ILE A 176 -32.76 10.23 30.52
C ILE A 176 -31.79 9.60 29.52
N GLY A 177 -30.57 10.13 29.38
CA GLY A 177 -29.54 9.57 28.51
C GLY A 177 -29.14 8.14 28.91
N GLN A 178 -28.97 7.88 30.21
CA GLN A 178 -28.68 6.56 30.76
C GLN A 178 -29.83 5.58 30.53
N MET A 179 -31.07 5.96 30.84
CA MET A 179 -32.25 5.12 30.58
C MET A 179 -32.44 4.84 29.08
N SER A 180 -32.15 5.82 28.20
CA SER A 180 -32.20 5.61 26.75
C SER A 180 -31.12 4.61 26.27
N ALA A 181 -29.93 4.65 26.87
CA ALA A 181 -28.86 3.68 26.61
C ALA A 181 -29.19 2.27 27.14
N GLU A 182 -29.90 2.13 28.27
CA GLU A 182 -30.40 0.83 28.75
C GLU A 182 -31.39 0.20 27.75
N ILE A 183 -32.23 0.99 27.09
CA ILE A 183 -33.17 0.55 26.04
C ILE A 183 -32.46 0.34 24.68
N GLN A 184 -31.18 0.71 24.57
CA GLN A 184 -30.40 0.73 23.33
C GLN A 184 -30.90 1.74 22.27
N ASP A 185 -31.70 2.74 22.68
CA ASP A 185 -32.02 3.91 21.86
C ASP A 185 -30.87 4.92 21.91
N TRP A 186 -29.81 4.60 21.17
CA TRP A 186 -28.60 5.40 21.12
C TRP A 186 -28.83 6.79 20.51
N GLY A 187 -29.82 6.95 19.62
CA GLY A 187 -30.17 8.23 19.00
C GLY A 187 -30.69 9.23 20.02
N ARG A 188 -31.67 8.81 20.85
CA ARG A 188 -32.17 9.64 21.97
C ARG A 188 -31.12 9.84 23.05
N ALA A 189 -30.29 8.83 23.34
CA ALA A 189 -29.19 8.96 24.29
C ALA A 189 -28.18 10.05 23.88
N ILE A 190 -27.71 10.04 22.62
CA ILE A 190 -26.81 11.06 22.05
C ILE A 190 -27.43 12.46 22.17
N TYR A 191 -28.72 12.62 21.86
CA TYR A 191 -29.41 13.89 22.02
C TYR A 191 -29.34 14.41 23.47
N CYS A 192 -29.72 13.57 24.43
CA CYS A 192 -29.79 13.94 25.84
C CYS A 192 -28.41 14.30 26.42
N TYR A 193 -27.37 13.48 26.16
CA TYR A 193 -26.01 13.79 26.59
C TYR A 193 -25.46 15.07 25.93
N SER A 194 -25.76 15.31 24.64
CA SER A 194 -25.34 16.54 23.95
C SER A 194 -25.99 17.81 24.51
N LYS A 195 -27.24 17.71 25.00
CA LYS A 195 -27.94 18.79 25.71
C LYS A 195 -27.32 19.00 27.09
N CYS A 196 -27.06 17.91 27.81
CA CYS A 196 -26.45 17.93 29.13
C CYS A 196 -25.11 18.70 29.12
N ILE A 197 -24.19 18.39 28.20
CA ILE A 197 -22.91 19.08 28.04
C ILE A 197 -23.10 20.60 27.80
N LYS A 198 -24.00 20.99 26.88
CA LYS A 198 -24.26 22.42 26.57
C LYS A 198 -24.78 23.19 27.79
N ASN A 199 -25.56 22.54 28.64
CA ASN A 199 -26.10 23.14 29.86
C ASN A 199 -25.01 23.25 30.96
N ILE A 200 -24.12 22.27 31.07
CA ILE A 200 -22.96 22.29 31.98
C ILE A 200 -21.97 23.41 31.58
N GLU A 201 -21.67 23.57 30.29
CA GLU A 201 -20.84 24.67 29.77
C GLU A 201 -21.42 26.07 30.06
N TYR A 202 -22.75 26.17 30.22
CA TYR A 202 -23.43 27.39 30.66
C TYR A 202 -23.34 27.60 32.18
N SER A 203 -23.48 26.55 32.99
CA SER A 203 -23.41 26.64 34.46
C SER A 203 -21.98 26.84 34.98
N ALA A 204 -20.96 26.26 34.34
CA ALA A 204 -19.56 26.40 34.75
C ALA A 204 -19.08 27.86 34.76
N LYS A 205 -19.66 28.73 33.92
CA LYS A 205 -19.41 30.18 33.88
C LYS A 205 -19.90 30.94 35.13
N LEU A 206 -20.61 30.28 36.04
CA LEU A 206 -21.17 30.86 37.27
C LEU A 206 -20.44 30.44 38.56
N GLY A 207 -19.31 29.72 38.48
CA GLY A 207 -18.31 29.69 39.56
C GLY A 207 -18.23 28.45 40.46
N GLY A 208 -18.63 27.26 39.99
CA GLY A 208 -18.34 25.98 40.65
C GLY A 208 -17.54 25.09 39.72
N GLN A 209 -16.20 25.06 39.87
CA GLN A 209 -15.31 24.57 38.79
C GLN A 209 -14.93 23.08 38.87
N GLU A 210 -14.76 22.50 40.06
CA GLU A 210 -14.14 21.16 40.19
C GLU A 210 -15.14 20.00 40.02
N SER A 211 -16.30 20.05 40.68
CA SER A 211 -17.31 18.98 40.57
C SER A 211 -18.05 18.97 39.22
N ALA A 212 -18.22 20.14 38.59
CA ALA A 212 -18.83 20.24 37.27
C ALA A 212 -17.92 19.65 36.18
N ALA A 213 -16.60 19.80 36.31
CA ALA A 213 -15.62 19.27 35.36
C ALA A 213 -15.60 17.73 35.35
N GLN A 214 -15.60 17.09 36.51
CA GLN A 214 -15.64 15.63 36.63
C GLN A 214 -16.93 15.05 36.03
N LEU A 215 -18.07 15.68 36.32
CA LEU A 215 -19.37 15.27 35.77
C LEU A 215 -19.42 15.42 34.24
N GLU A 216 -18.86 16.50 33.70
CA GLU A 216 -18.73 16.70 32.26
C GLU A 216 -17.90 15.59 31.60
N ASP A 217 -16.82 15.14 32.24
CA ASP A 217 -15.96 14.08 31.74
C ASP A 217 -16.69 12.71 31.72
N GLU A 218 -17.44 12.39 32.77
CA GLU A 218 -18.31 11.19 32.80
C GLU A 218 -19.34 11.20 31.66
N ILE A 219 -20.03 12.32 31.44
CA ILE A 219 -21.05 12.44 30.38
C ILE A 219 -20.42 12.40 28.98
N ARG A 220 -19.24 13.00 28.78
CA ARG A 220 -18.51 12.90 27.52
C ARG A 220 -18.05 11.46 27.25
N PHE A 221 -17.72 10.68 28.29
CA PHE A 221 -17.42 9.26 28.16
C PHE A 221 -18.67 8.45 27.78
N GLU A 222 -19.78 8.61 28.50
CA GLU A 222 -21.10 8.00 28.19
C GLU A 222 -21.54 8.31 26.73
N LEU A 223 -21.38 9.56 26.30
CA LEU A 223 -21.63 10.00 24.92
C LEU A 223 -20.70 9.34 23.89
N SER A 224 -19.41 9.16 24.22
CA SER A 224 -18.46 8.48 23.32
C SER A 224 -18.81 7.01 23.12
N SER A 225 -19.28 6.33 24.18
CA SER A 225 -19.80 4.96 24.10
C SER A 225 -21.04 4.89 23.21
N ALA A 226 -21.97 5.85 23.33
CA ALA A 226 -23.16 5.91 22.48
C ALA A 226 -22.81 6.12 20.99
N TYR A 227 -21.87 7.02 20.67
CA TYR A 227 -21.37 7.18 19.30
C TYR A 227 -20.68 5.91 18.76
N TYR A 228 -19.95 5.17 19.61
CA TYR A 228 -19.33 3.91 19.23
C TYR A 228 -20.37 2.82 18.90
N SER A 229 -21.46 2.74 19.67
CA SER A 229 -22.59 1.82 19.41
C SER A 229 -23.29 2.12 18.07
N VAL A 230 -23.45 3.40 17.72
CA VAL A 230 -24.00 3.86 16.42
C VAL A 230 -22.98 3.70 15.27
N ASN A 231 -21.76 3.27 15.57
CA ASN A 231 -20.64 3.15 14.62
C ASN A 231 -20.18 4.51 14.01
N ASP A 232 -20.51 5.64 14.64
CA ASP A 232 -19.93 6.96 14.32
C ASP A 232 -18.61 7.16 15.07
N ILE A 233 -17.59 6.50 14.54
CA ILE A 233 -16.25 6.48 15.15
C ILE A 233 -15.60 7.88 15.10
N ASN A 234 -15.97 8.74 14.14
CA ASN A 234 -15.38 10.07 14.02
C ASN A 234 -15.83 11.01 15.14
N ARG A 235 -17.14 11.05 15.46
CA ARG A 235 -17.64 11.84 16.60
C ARG A 235 -17.19 11.25 17.93
N CYS A 236 -17.10 9.92 18.05
CA CYS A 236 -16.52 9.24 19.21
C CYS A 236 -15.07 9.70 19.49
N ILE A 237 -14.18 9.67 18.48
CA ILE A 237 -12.78 10.13 18.60
C ILE A 237 -12.69 11.60 19.01
N GLN A 238 -13.59 12.47 18.56
CA GLN A 238 -13.60 13.88 18.96
C GLN A 238 -13.83 14.04 20.47
N GLN A 239 -14.78 13.29 21.05
CA GLN A 239 -15.02 13.33 22.51
C GLN A 239 -13.86 12.70 23.29
N LEU A 240 -13.39 11.52 22.88
CA LEU A 240 -12.26 10.84 23.54
C LEU A 240 -10.96 11.65 23.49
N LYS A 241 -10.72 12.43 22.43
CA LYS A 241 -9.58 13.36 22.37
C LYS A 241 -9.65 14.48 23.41
N ILE A 242 -10.83 15.05 23.64
CA ILE A 242 -11.04 16.11 24.64
C ILE A 242 -10.76 15.54 26.04
N LEU A 243 -11.29 14.34 26.32
CA LEU A 243 -11.06 13.61 27.56
C LEU A 243 -9.57 13.28 27.76
N PHE A 244 -8.91 12.70 26.76
CA PHE A 244 -7.50 12.30 26.84
C PHE A 244 -6.53 13.51 26.93
N TRP A 245 -6.94 14.69 26.43
CA TRP A 245 -6.18 15.92 26.63
C TRP A 245 -6.33 16.49 28.05
N ARG A 246 -7.50 16.30 28.70
CA ARG A 246 -7.75 16.66 30.10
C ARG A 246 -7.09 15.69 31.08
N HIS A 247 -7.10 14.40 30.76
CA HIS A 247 -6.53 13.30 31.55
C HIS A 247 -5.47 12.53 30.74
N PRO A 248 -4.29 13.15 30.50
CA PRO A 248 -3.23 12.53 29.71
C PRO A 248 -2.68 11.28 30.39
N GLY A 249 -2.56 10.20 29.62
CA GLY A 249 -2.02 8.92 30.09
C GLY A 249 -3.00 8.02 30.84
N ASP A 250 -4.29 8.38 30.95
CA ASP A 250 -5.32 7.50 31.53
C ASP A 250 -5.44 6.19 30.71
N PRO A 251 -5.20 5.01 31.33
CA PRO A 251 -5.34 3.71 30.70
C PRO A 251 -6.71 3.46 30.05
N LEU A 252 -7.82 3.93 30.65
CA LEU A 252 -9.16 3.66 30.13
C LEU A 252 -9.39 4.42 28.82
N LEU A 253 -9.15 5.73 28.84
CA LEU A 253 -9.30 6.60 27.68
C LEU A 253 -8.31 6.26 26.56
N GLY A 254 -7.05 5.96 26.90
CA GLY A 254 -6.02 5.57 25.94
C GLY A 254 -6.38 4.30 25.17
N LYS A 255 -6.94 3.28 25.85
CA LYS A 255 -7.40 2.04 25.21
C LYS A 255 -8.57 2.29 24.26
N GLU A 256 -9.63 2.98 24.70
CA GLU A 256 -10.81 3.21 23.85
C GLU A 256 -10.48 4.11 22.65
N LEU A 257 -9.62 5.12 22.83
CA LEU A 257 -9.13 5.96 21.74
C LEU A 257 -8.29 5.16 20.73
N ALA A 258 -7.40 4.28 21.20
CA ALA A 258 -6.61 3.39 20.35
C ALA A 258 -7.48 2.38 19.58
N ARG A 259 -8.51 1.79 20.22
CA ARG A 259 -9.51 0.93 19.55
C ARG A 259 -10.24 1.66 18.43
N CYS A 260 -10.62 2.92 18.66
CA CYS A 260 -11.25 3.75 17.62
C CYS A 260 -10.29 4.09 16.47
N TYR A 261 -9.02 4.41 16.75
CA TYR A 261 -8.02 4.64 15.70
C TYR A 261 -7.69 3.37 14.90
N HIS A 262 -7.64 2.20 15.54
CA HIS A 262 -7.43 0.91 14.88
C HIS A 262 -8.56 0.61 13.90
N LYS A 263 -9.84 0.78 14.31
CA LYS A 263 -11.00 0.63 13.41
C LYS A 263 -10.95 1.53 12.16
N ILE A 264 -10.39 2.76 12.26
CA ILE A 264 -10.23 3.67 11.11
C ILE A 264 -8.95 3.37 10.30
N GLY A 265 -8.08 2.47 10.77
CA GLY A 265 -6.79 2.17 10.15
C GLY A 265 -5.70 3.22 10.41
N LYS A 266 -5.90 4.14 11.36
CA LYS A 266 -4.92 5.19 11.75
C LYS A 266 -3.93 4.65 12.79
N LEU A 267 -3.26 3.55 12.44
CA LEU A 267 -2.41 2.76 13.33
C LEU A 267 -1.27 3.55 13.99
N ASN A 268 -0.66 4.52 13.29
CA ASN A 268 0.39 5.37 13.88
C ASN A 268 -0.12 6.16 15.10
N LEU A 269 -1.31 6.76 15.01
CA LEU A 269 -1.91 7.51 16.12
C LEU A 269 -2.32 6.58 17.26
N ALA A 270 -2.77 5.36 16.96
CA ALA A 270 -3.05 4.35 17.98
C ALA A 270 -1.77 3.99 18.75
N ALA A 271 -0.64 3.77 18.05
CA ALA A 271 0.64 3.51 18.67
C ALA A 271 1.10 4.69 19.56
N GLU A 272 1.06 5.93 19.05
CA GLU A 272 1.40 7.13 19.82
C GLU A 272 0.55 7.28 21.09
N THR A 273 -0.76 7.04 21.02
CA THR A 273 -1.63 7.09 22.22
C THR A 273 -1.26 6.00 23.24
N LEU A 274 -1.00 4.77 22.82
CA LEU A 274 -0.64 3.68 23.73
C LEU A 274 0.78 3.85 24.29
N GLU A 275 1.76 4.27 23.48
CA GLU A 275 3.10 4.66 23.93
C GLU A 275 3.00 5.70 25.06
N SER A 276 2.19 6.75 24.88
CA SER A 276 1.99 7.80 25.89
C SER A 276 1.28 7.36 27.17
N CYS A 277 0.61 6.20 27.20
CA CYS A 277 -0.02 5.67 28.42
C CYS A 277 0.92 4.77 29.24
N ILE A 278 1.90 4.13 28.59
CA ILE A 278 2.88 3.25 29.26
C ILE A 278 3.77 4.04 30.24
N ASP A 279 4.06 5.31 29.92
CA ASP A 279 4.84 6.20 30.79
C ASP A 279 4.14 6.48 32.14
N TYR A 280 2.82 6.30 32.23
CA TYR A 280 2.02 6.58 33.44
C TYR A 280 1.50 5.32 34.15
N CYS A 281 1.41 4.16 33.49
CA CYS A 281 0.81 2.95 34.07
C CYS A 281 1.43 1.62 33.57
N ASP A 282 1.80 0.76 34.52
CA ASP A 282 2.21 -0.65 34.29
C ASP A 282 0.97 -1.55 33.97
N ASP A 283 0.26 -1.28 32.86
CA ASP A 283 -0.88 -2.11 32.42
C ASP A 283 -0.51 -3.05 31.26
N ILE A 284 -0.54 -4.35 31.56
CA ILE A 284 -0.19 -5.43 30.62
C ILE A 284 -1.11 -5.47 29.38
N ASN A 285 -2.34 -4.95 29.47
CA ASN A 285 -3.27 -4.87 28.35
C ASN A 285 -2.86 -3.80 27.33
N ILE A 286 -2.29 -2.68 27.80
CA ILE A 286 -1.75 -1.63 26.93
C ILE A 286 -0.55 -2.19 26.16
N VAL A 287 0.34 -2.93 26.84
CA VAL A 287 1.46 -3.64 26.19
C VAL A 287 0.93 -4.63 25.14
N ASN A 288 -0.09 -5.43 25.47
CA ASN A 288 -0.68 -6.41 24.53
C ASN A 288 -1.24 -5.74 23.26
N MET A 289 -1.98 -4.63 23.40
CA MET A 289 -2.52 -3.86 22.27
C MET A 289 -1.42 -3.12 21.49
N LEU A 290 -0.41 -2.56 22.16
CA LEU A 290 0.69 -1.88 21.48
C LEU A 290 1.55 -2.85 20.66
N CYS A 291 1.79 -4.07 21.18
CA CYS A 291 2.41 -5.15 20.40
C CYS A 291 1.60 -5.50 19.14
N GLU A 292 0.26 -5.49 19.22
CA GLU A 292 -0.62 -5.74 18.07
C GLU A 292 -0.48 -4.63 17.00
N VAL A 293 -0.61 -3.37 17.42
CA VAL A 293 -0.46 -2.20 16.53
C VAL A 293 0.94 -2.15 15.91
N TYR A 294 2.01 -2.50 16.66
CA TYR A 294 3.36 -2.61 16.10
C TYR A 294 3.51 -3.74 15.08
N ILE A 295 2.84 -4.88 15.27
CA ILE A 295 2.84 -5.99 14.30
C ILE A 295 2.11 -5.57 13.02
N ASP A 296 0.94 -4.91 13.13
CA ASP A 296 0.20 -4.37 11.99
C ASP A 296 1.01 -3.31 11.22
N LEU A 297 1.73 -2.45 11.93
CA LEU A 297 2.69 -1.46 11.38
C LEU A 297 3.99 -2.09 10.87
N LYS A 298 4.23 -3.39 11.10
CA LYS A 298 5.47 -4.13 10.79
C LYS A 298 6.72 -3.59 11.50
N LEU A 299 6.53 -2.92 12.64
CA LEU A 299 7.58 -2.38 13.52
C LEU A 299 8.05 -3.46 14.52
N TYR A 300 8.43 -4.62 13.99
CA TYR A 300 8.77 -5.81 14.80
C TYR A 300 9.90 -5.56 15.81
N GLN A 301 10.84 -4.65 15.51
CA GLN A 301 11.94 -4.32 16.43
C GLN A 301 11.41 -3.62 17.68
N LYS A 302 10.55 -2.60 17.50
CA LYS A 302 9.89 -1.91 18.62
C LYS A 302 9.09 -2.91 19.47
N CYS A 303 8.40 -3.86 18.85
CA CYS A 303 7.65 -4.90 19.57
C CYS A 303 8.56 -5.80 20.43
N VAL A 304 9.71 -6.23 19.90
CA VAL A 304 10.69 -7.04 20.64
C VAL A 304 11.33 -6.23 21.78
N ASP A 305 11.73 -4.99 21.50
CA ASP A 305 12.35 -4.10 22.48
C ASP A 305 11.38 -3.73 23.62
N LEU A 306 10.09 -3.50 23.31
CA LEU A 306 9.03 -3.26 24.30
C LEU A 306 8.84 -4.45 25.24
N ILE A 307 8.75 -5.67 24.69
CA ILE A 307 8.55 -6.88 25.49
C ILE A 307 9.77 -7.15 26.37
N HIS A 308 11.00 -6.95 25.85
CA HIS A 308 12.19 -7.06 26.67
C HIS A 308 12.27 -5.97 27.76
N SER A 309 11.95 -4.71 27.46
CA SER A 309 12.02 -3.64 28.46
C SER A 309 11.00 -3.83 29.59
N TYR A 310 9.76 -4.18 29.25
CA TYR A 310 8.69 -4.41 30.22
C TYR A 310 8.98 -5.59 31.14
N PHE A 311 9.28 -6.77 30.58
CA PHE A 311 9.47 -7.99 31.36
C PHE A 311 10.87 -8.10 32.01
N ALA A 312 11.88 -7.35 31.56
CA ALA A 312 13.14 -7.22 32.30
C ALA A 312 12.98 -6.32 33.54
N ASN A 313 12.15 -5.27 33.47
CA ASN A 313 11.90 -4.38 34.60
C ASN A 313 11.08 -5.06 35.71
N THR A 314 10.20 -6.02 35.39
CA THR A 314 9.46 -6.79 36.41
C THR A 314 10.36 -7.67 37.29
N ASP A 315 11.46 -8.22 36.75
CA ASP A 315 12.43 -8.98 37.55
C ASP A 315 13.18 -8.09 38.57
N ILE A 316 13.25 -6.76 38.36
CA ILE A 316 13.87 -5.82 39.32
C ILE A 316 12.95 -5.57 40.53
N LYS A 317 11.62 -5.49 40.32
CA LYS A 317 10.65 -5.29 41.41
C LYS A 317 10.54 -6.51 42.33
N PHE A 318 10.67 -7.74 41.80
CA PHE A 318 10.65 -8.96 42.62
C PHE A 318 11.98 -9.26 43.33
N ASN A 319 13.13 -8.93 42.73
CA ASN A 319 14.44 -9.18 43.35
C ASN A 319 14.87 -8.12 44.38
N SER A 320 14.06 -7.09 44.66
CA SER A 320 14.38 -6.08 45.69
C SER A 320 14.44 -6.64 47.12
N PHE A 321 14.06 -7.91 47.33
CA PHE A 321 14.18 -8.62 48.61
C PHE A 321 15.44 -9.48 48.78
N ASN A 322 16.34 -9.58 47.77
CA ASN A 322 17.63 -10.23 47.96
C ASN A 322 18.79 -9.44 47.32
N SER A 323 19.87 -9.30 48.09
CA SER A 323 20.87 -8.25 47.92
C SER A 323 21.84 -8.42 46.74
N ASN A 324 22.23 -7.29 46.16
CA ASN A 324 23.54 -7.02 45.54
C ASN A 324 24.02 -7.95 44.41
N THR A 325 23.95 -7.47 43.17
CA THR A 325 25.14 -7.50 42.27
C THR A 325 25.08 -6.42 41.19
N LYS A 326 26.24 -6.16 40.55
CA LYS A 326 26.50 -4.95 39.76
C LYS A 326 25.93 -5.03 38.34
N LYS A 327 25.59 -3.85 37.79
CA LYS A 327 25.34 -3.66 36.35
C LYS A 327 26.51 -4.19 35.52
N THR A 328 26.24 -5.19 34.68
CA THR A 328 27.10 -5.58 33.55
C THR A 328 26.24 -5.75 32.30
N ASN A 329 26.73 -5.21 31.17
CA ASN A 329 26.04 -5.31 29.88
C ASN A 329 26.07 -6.78 29.42
N LEU A 330 24.92 -7.46 29.44
CA LEU A 330 24.77 -8.81 28.92
C LEU A 330 24.49 -8.76 27.42
N SER A 331 25.55 -8.93 26.63
CA SER A 331 25.43 -9.40 25.24
C SER A 331 24.88 -10.82 25.26
N ILE A 332 23.62 -11.00 24.89
CA ILE A 332 22.97 -12.32 24.89
C ILE A 332 23.56 -13.18 23.78
N SER A 333 24.38 -14.14 24.16
CA SER A 333 24.88 -15.21 23.31
C SER A 333 24.64 -16.57 23.97
N ASN A 334 24.09 -17.50 23.20
CA ASN A 334 23.88 -18.94 23.49
C ASN A 334 22.58 -19.30 24.23
N GLU A 335 21.63 -19.82 23.44
CA GLU A 335 20.52 -20.79 23.63
C GLU A 335 19.92 -21.19 25.01
N MET A 336 20.48 -20.82 26.16
CA MET A 336 19.83 -20.96 27.48
C MET A 336 19.17 -19.65 27.92
N ASP A 337 17.83 -19.67 27.88
CA ASP A 337 16.84 -18.95 28.71
C ASP A 337 15.66 -18.34 27.96
N ILE A 338 15.62 -18.41 26.62
CA ILE A 338 14.41 -18.06 25.86
C ILE A 338 13.20 -18.91 26.32
N ASN A 339 13.40 -20.20 26.61
CA ASN A 339 12.37 -21.07 27.21
C ASN A 339 11.89 -20.59 28.59
N GLN A 340 12.80 -20.14 29.47
CA GLN A 340 12.41 -19.65 30.80
C GLN A 340 11.67 -18.32 30.69
N PHE A 341 12.17 -17.41 29.84
CA PHE A 341 11.57 -16.12 29.54
C PHE A 341 10.14 -16.28 28.98
N LEU A 342 9.93 -17.14 27.98
CA LEU A 342 8.61 -17.39 27.40
C LEU A 342 7.62 -18.01 28.39
N LYS A 343 8.08 -18.86 29.34
CA LYS A 343 7.21 -19.39 30.41
C LYS A 343 6.84 -18.36 31.50
N LYS A 344 7.50 -17.20 31.56
CA LYS A 344 7.14 -16.07 32.46
C LYS A 344 6.09 -15.12 31.87
N ILE A 345 5.87 -15.14 30.56
CA ILE A 345 5.08 -14.14 29.83
C ILE A 345 3.68 -14.69 29.51
N PRO A 346 2.60 -13.88 29.56
CA PRO A 346 1.28 -14.32 29.08
C PRO A 346 1.33 -14.81 27.64
N ILE A 347 0.64 -15.90 27.35
CA ILE A 347 0.80 -16.63 26.08
C ILE A 347 0.52 -15.75 24.83
N ASP A 348 -0.43 -14.81 24.90
CA ASP A 348 -0.75 -13.86 23.82
C ASP A 348 0.38 -12.87 23.51
N ILE A 349 1.15 -12.48 24.53
CA ILE A 349 2.32 -11.60 24.35
C ILE A 349 3.51 -12.45 23.88
N ALA A 350 3.62 -13.70 24.33
CA ALA A 350 4.62 -14.64 23.87
C ALA A 350 4.43 -15.01 22.37
N THR A 351 3.20 -15.18 21.90
CA THR A 351 2.90 -15.40 20.47
C THR A 351 3.20 -14.15 19.65
N LYS A 352 2.84 -12.94 20.11
CA LYS A 352 3.22 -11.68 19.46
C LYS A 352 4.75 -11.51 19.37
N TYR A 353 5.48 -11.82 20.44
CA TYR A 353 6.96 -11.88 20.45
C TYR A 353 7.52 -12.88 19.44
N ALA A 354 6.91 -14.07 19.34
CA ALA A 354 7.28 -15.10 18.38
C ALA A 354 7.02 -14.64 16.93
N VAL A 355 5.87 -14.05 16.63
CA VAL A 355 5.53 -13.48 15.30
C VAL A 355 6.55 -12.41 14.89
N ALA A 356 6.93 -11.51 15.80
CA ALA A 356 7.95 -10.51 15.56
C ALA A 356 9.34 -11.14 15.25
N ASN A 357 9.76 -12.15 16.03
CA ASN A 357 11.02 -12.85 15.82
C ASN A 357 11.07 -13.67 14.51
N VAL A 358 9.97 -14.30 14.13
CA VAL A 358 9.85 -15.06 12.88
C VAL A 358 10.06 -14.15 11.66
N ASN A 359 9.60 -12.90 11.70
CA ASN A 359 9.88 -11.89 10.68
C ASN A 359 11.35 -11.45 10.60
N PHE A 360 12.14 -11.60 11.68
CA PHE A 360 13.60 -11.45 11.66
C PHE A 360 14.35 -12.71 11.19
N GLY A 361 13.64 -13.81 10.90
CA GLY A 361 14.22 -15.10 10.58
C GLY A 361 14.71 -15.90 11.79
N ASN A 362 14.39 -15.45 13.02
CA ASN A 362 14.64 -16.21 14.25
C ASN A 362 13.41 -17.07 14.58
N TYR A 363 13.45 -18.35 14.23
CA TYR A 363 12.32 -19.25 14.43
C TYR A 363 12.27 -19.89 15.82
N ILE A 364 13.34 -19.80 16.62
CA ILE A 364 13.46 -20.49 17.91
C ILE A 364 12.32 -20.12 18.87
N PRO A 365 11.97 -18.83 19.08
CA PRO A 365 10.86 -18.47 19.96
C PRO A 365 9.51 -19.06 19.52
N ALA A 366 9.24 -19.12 18.22
CA ALA A 366 7.98 -19.64 17.70
C ALA A 366 7.85 -21.17 17.85
N LEU A 367 8.94 -21.93 17.71
CA LEU A 367 8.93 -23.36 18.06
C LEU A 367 8.69 -23.55 19.57
N GLN A 368 9.29 -22.72 20.41
CA GLN A 368 9.15 -22.81 21.86
C GLN A 368 7.72 -22.45 22.32
N VAL A 369 7.13 -21.39 21.77
CA VAL A 369 5.72 -21.03 22.00
C VAL A 369 4.78 -22.13 21.49
N SER A 370 5.04 -22.72 20.31
CA SER A 370 4.26 -23.86 19.81
C SER A 370 4.26 -25.05 20.78
N ASN A 371 5.42 -25.39 21.34
CA ASN A 371 5.53 -26.45 22.35
C ASN A 371 4.75 -26.10 23.63
N ILE A 372 4.85 -24.84 24.09
CA ILE A 372 4.10 -24.36 25.25
C ILE A 372 2.59 -24.44 25.01
N ILE A 373 2.08 -24.03 23.83
CA ILE A 373 0.64 -24.16 23.49
C ILE A 373 0.22 -25.64 23.52
N ASN A 374 1.04 -26.54 22.95
CA ASN A 374 0.77 -27.98 22.93
C ASN A 374 0.86 -28.66 24.31
N GLU A 375 1.46 -28.02 25.34
CA GLU A 375 1.44 -28.51 26.74
C GLU A 375 0.07 -28.29 27.41
N TYR A 376 -0.78 -27.40 26.90
CA TYR A 376 -2.12 -27.15 27.46
C TYR A 376 -3.17 -28.15 26.96
N LYS A 377 -4.06 -28.60 27.88
CA LYS A 377 -5.03 -29.67 27.61
C LYS A 377 -6.30 -29.23 26.87
N ASN A 378 -6.64 -27.94 26.91
CA ASN A 378 -7.79 -27.39 26.19
C ASN A 378 -7.33 -26.85 24.84
N PHE A 379 -7.63 -27.58 23.77
CA PHE A 379 -7.19 -27.20 22.43
C PHE A 379 -8.02 -26.07 21.81
N GLU A 380 -9.32 -25.99 22.10
CA GLU A 380 -10.24 -25.02 21.49
C GLU A 380 -9.95 -23.56 21.94
N ASP A 381 -9.42 -23.35 23.14
CA ASP A 381 -9.11 -22.02 23.69
C ASP A 381 -7.89 -21.33 23.04
N PHE A 382 -7.04 -22.08 22.32
CA PHE A 382 -5.78 -21.57 21.72
C PHE A 382 -5.73 -21.64 20.19
N VAL A 383 -6.87 -21.90 19.53
CA VAL A 383 -6.94 -22.02 18.06
C VAL A 383 -6.50 -20.73 17.37
N ASP A 384 -6.86 -19.57 17.91
CA ASP A 384 -6.46 -18.25 17.38
C ASP A 384 -4.94 -18.02 17.50
N LEU A 385 -4.29 -18.58 18.52
CA LEU A 385 -2.84 -18.53 18.70
C LEU A 385 -2.10 -19.41 17.69
N HIS A 386 -2.65 -20.58 17.38
CA HIS A 386 -2.15 -21.38 16.26
C HIS A 386 -2.39 -20.70 14.91
N LEU A 387 -3.54 -20.04 14.72
CA LEU A 387 -3.84 -19.31 13.49
C LEU A 387 -2.85 -18.15 13.28
N THR A 388 -2.57 -17.33 14.30
CA THR A 388 -1.61 -16.21 14.21
C THR A 388 -0.17 -16.68 13.93
N LEU A 389 0.30 -17.75 14.57
CA LEU A 389 1.62 -18.34 14.29
C LEU A 389 1.69 -18.95 12.87
N GLY A 390 0.68 -19.71 12.47
CA GLY A 390 0.57 -20.28 11.12
C GLY A 390 0.54 -19.20 10.05
N ASP A 391 -0.16 -18.11 10.31
CA ASP A 391 -0.24 -16.93 9.44
C ASP A 391 1.11 -16.23 9.26
N ALA A 392 1.87 -16.05 10.34
CA ALA A 392 3.22 -15.48 10.27
C ALA A 392 4.16 -16.36 9.44
N TYR A 393 4.19 -17.67 9.68
CA TYR A 393 4.98 -18.61 8.88
C TYR A 393 4.54 -18.65 7.41
N PHE A 394 3.24 -18.55 7.14
CA PHE A 394 2.69 -18.50 5.78
C PHE A 394 3.13 -17.23 5.02
N GLN A 395 3.09 -16.06 5.67
CA GLN A 395 3.54 -14.80 5.06
C GLN A 395 5.02 -14.82 4.63
N ILE A 396 5.86 -15.54 5.37
CA ILE A 396 7.30 -15.71 5.09
C ILE A 396 7.58 -16.88 4.12
N GLY A 397 6.55 -17.63 3.74
CA GLY A 397 6.66 -18.76 2.79
C GLY A 397 7.24 -20.03 3.41
N LYS A 398 7.21 -20.18 4.74
CA LYS A 398 7.60 -21.41 5.46
C LYS A 398 6.39 -22.32 5.64
N TYR A 399 5.95 -22.91 4.52
CA TYR A 399 4.73 -23.71 4.47
C TYR A 399 4.76 -24.95 5.37
N ASP A 400 5.93 -25.56 5.62
CA ASP A 400 6.06 -26.73 6.50
C ASP A 400 5.63 -26.39 7.95
N ASN A 401 6.21 -25.33 8.51
CA ASN A 401 5.88 -24.83 9.85
C ASN A 401 4.44 -24.31 9.93
N ALA A 402 3.96 -23.61 8.89
CA ALA A 402 2.58 -23.15 8.82
C ALA A 402 1.58 -24.32 8.83
N ASN A 403 1.91 -25.41 8.14
CA ASN A 403 1.04 -26.59 8.03
C ASN A 403 0.84 -27.29 9.38
N VAL A 404 1.85 -27.34 10.25
CA VAL A 404 1.72 -27.89 11.61
C VAL A 404 0.60 -27.17 12.38
N HIS A 405 0.58 -25.84 12.31
CA HIS A 405 -0.45 -25.03 12.95
C HIS A 405 -1.81 -25.11 12.24
N PHE A 406 -1.84 -25.13 10.91
CA PHE A 406 -3.12 -25.22 10.18
C PHE A 406 -3.79 -26.60 10.29
N VAL A 407 -3.02 -27.69 10.40
CA VAL A 407 -3.57 -29.02 10.76
C VAL A 407 -4.24 -28.95 12.13
N ALA A 408 -3.58 -28.29 13.10
CA ALA A 408 -4.13 -28.06 14.43
C ALA A 408 -5.47 -27.29 14.34
N VAL A 409 -5.50 -26.13 13.65
CA VAL A 409 -6.72 -25.33 13.46
C VAL A 409 -7.82 -26.10 12.71
N SER A 410 -7.49 -26.91 11.70
CA SER A 410 -8.46 -27.65 10.89
C SER A 410 -9.20 -28.76 11.64
N ASN A 411 -8.65 -29.23 12.77
CA ASN A 411 -9.30 -30.19 13.66
C ASN A 411 -10.33 -29.52 14.60
N SER A 412 -10.42 -28.19 14.62
CA SER A 412 -11.39 -27.45 15.43
C SER A 412 -12.74 -27.27 14.69
N LYS A 413 -13.85 -27.40 15.44
CA LYS A 413 -15.21 -27.28 14.88
C LYS A 413 -15.56 -25.86 14.41
N SER A 414 -14.91 -24.84 14.98
CA SER A 414 -15.15 -23.42 14.68
C SER A 414 -14.60 -23.00 13.31
N PHE A 415 -13.46 -23.58 12.87
CA PHE A 415 -12.83 -23.24 11.59
C PHE A 415 -13.12 -24.24 10.46
N GLU A 416 -13.78 -25.37 10.72
CA GLU A 416 -14.16 -26.37 9.72
C GLU A 416 -14.98 -25.76 8.56
N SER A 417 -15.83 -24.76 8.83
CA SER A 417 -16.65 -24.05 7.84
C SER A 417 -16.02 -22.76 7.29
N ASN A 418 -14.86 -22.32 7.82
CA ASN A 418 -14.26 -21.03 7.48
C ASN A 418 -13.62 -21.06 6.08
N ILE A 419 -14.26 -20.42 5.10
CA ILE A 419 -13.84 -20.46 3.69
C ILE A 419 -12.45 -19.83 3.48
N PRO A 420 -12.15 -18.59 3.95
CA PRO A 420 -10.80 -18.00 3.83
C PRO A 420 -9.68 -18.86 4.44
N PHE A 421 -9.90 -19.42 5.63
CA PHE A 421 -8.92 -20.29 6.29
C PHE A 421 -8.63 -21.55 5.47
N ASN A 422 -9.67 -22.29 5.07
CA ASN A 422 -9.48 -23.55 4.37
C ASN A 422 -8.82 -23.37 2.97
N ILE A 423 -9.04 -22.24 2.30
CA ILE A 423 -8.28 -21.88 1.07
C ILE A 423 -6.79 -21.68 1.37
N LYS A 424 -6.46 -21.04 2.49
CA LYS A 424 -5.07 -20.80 2.92
C LYS A 424 -4.37 -22.11 3.27
N TYR A 425 -5.06 -22.99 3.99
CA TYR A 425 -4.60 -24.33 4.35
C TYR A 425 -4.35 -25.21 3.11
N ALA A 426 -5.31 -25.26 2.17
CA ALA A 426 -5.13 -25.97 0.91
C ALA A 426 -3.97 -25.39 0.07
N TYR A 427 -3.75 -24.07 0.11
CA TYR A 427 -2.59 -23.46 -0.56
C TYR A 427 -1.25 -23.90 0.06
N SER A 428 -1.14 -23.97 1.39
CA SER A 428 0.07 -24.53 2.03
C SER A 428 0.30 -25.98 1.63
N LEU A 429 -0.72 -26.84 1.69
CA LEU A 429 -0.63 -28.25 1.28
C LEU A 429 -0.15 -28.39 -0.18
N HIS A 430 -0.71 -27.59 -1.11
CA HIS A 430 -0.28 -27.56 -2.50
C HIS A 430 1.19 -27.14 -2.68
N LYS A 431 1.70 -26.21 -1.85
CA LYS A 431 3.12 -25.81 -1.85
C LYS A 431 4.04 -26.89 -1.29
N LEU A 432 3.55 -27.71 -0.36
CA LEU A 432 4.23 -28.91 0.14
C LEU A 432 4.15 -30.12 -0.81
N ASN A 433 3.50 -29.98 -1.96
CA ASN A 433 3.17 -31.05 -2.91
C ASN A 433 2.20 -32.12 -2.38
N LEU A 434 1.55 -31.89 -1.22
CA LEU A 434 0.43 -32.67 -0.71
C LEU A 434 -0.85 -32.28 -1.47
N ASN A 435 -0.84 -32.53 -2.77
CA ASN A 435 -1.87 -32.04 -3.68
C ASN A 435 -3.21 -32.75 -3.43
N GLU A 436 -3.19 -34.04 -3.06
CA GLU A 436 -4.41 -34.85 -2.83
C GLU A 436 -5.20 -34.34 -1.62
N ASP A 437 -4.52 -34.08 -0.51
CA ASP A 437 -5.09 -33.47 0.69
C ASP A 437 -5.62 -32.05 0.40
N ALA A 438 -4.84 -31.24 -0.33
CA ALA A 438 -5.28 -29.91 -0.75
C ALA A 438 -6.57 -29.94 -1.59
N ALA A 439 -6.69 -30.94 -2.48
CA ALA A 439 -7.88 -31.14 -3.29
C ALA A 439 -9.09 -31.63 -2.48
N SER A 440 -8.89 -32.49 -1.48
CA SER A 440 -9.98 -33.01 -0.64
C SER A 440 -10.59 -31.89 0.22
N VAL A 441 -9.74 -31.04 0.82
CA VAL A 441 -10.16 -29.84 1.57
C VAL A 441 -11.00 -28.92 0.69
N LEU A 442 -10.52 -28.58 -0.51
CA LEU A 442 -11.26 -27.68 -1.43
C LEU A 442 -12.56 -28.31 -1.96
N LYS A 443 -12.59 -29.62 -2.25
CA LYS A 443 -13.84 -30.33 -2.58
C LYS A 443 -14.87 -30.18 -1.46
N LYS A 444 -14.48 -30.44 -0.21
CA LYS A 444 -15.39 -30.35 0.95
C LYS A 444 -16.02 -28.96 1.09
N ILE A 445 -15.25 -27.89 0.90
CA ILE A 445 -15.76 -26.49 0.89
C ILE A 445 -16.79 -26.26 -0.24
N LEU A 446 -16.47 -26.73 -1.45
CA LEU A 446 -17.35 -26.54 -2.62
C LEU A 446 -18.61 -27.40 -2.52
N GLU A 447 -18.53 -28.55 -1.85
CA GLU A 447 -19.68 -29.44 -1.64
C GLU A 447 -20.63 -28.93 -0.54
N THR A 448 -20.13 -28.31 0.51
CA THR A 448 -20.96 -27.67 1.55
C THR A 448 -21.61 -26.37 1.06
N ASN A 449 -20.96 -25.65 0.13
CA ASN A 449 -21.43 -24.34 -0.35
C ASN A 449 -22.03 -24.35 -1.78
N LYS A 450 -22.55 -25.49 -2.26
CA LYS A 450 -23.10 -25.64 -3.64
C LYS A 450 -24.14 -24.58 -4.05
N ASN A 451 -24.88 -24.03 -3.07
CA ASN A 451 -25.96 -23.07 -3.32
C ASN A 451 -25.49 -21.60 -3.34
N VAL A 452 -24.25 -21.30 -2.92
CA VAL A 452 -23.71 -19.93 -2.83
C VAL A 452 -22.78 -19.69 -4.02
N SER A 453 -23.34 -19.50 -5.23
CA SER A 453 -22.51 -19.38 -6.44
C SER A 453 -21.77 -18.04 -6.60
N ALA A 454 -22.10 -17.02 -5.80
CA ALA A 454 -21.65 -15.64 -5.98
C ALA A 454 -20.60 -15.14 -4.96
N ASP A 455 -20.10 -15.98 -4.04
CA ASP A 455 -19.04 -15.57 -3.12
C ASP A 455 -17.66 -15.58 -3.81
N PHE A 456 -16.97 -14.43 -3.74
CA PHE A 456 -15.59 -14.24 -4.19
C PHE A 456 -14.63 -15.34 -3.68
N ASN A 457 -14.78 -15.77 -2.43
CA ASN A 457 -13.92 -16.79 -1.84
C ASN A 457 -14.17 -18.16 -2.47
N ILE A 458 -15.40 -18.48 -2.86
CA ILE A 458 -15.74 -19.74 -3.55
C ILE A 458 -15.12 -19.78 -4.95
N SER A 459 -15.15 -18.67 -5.69
CA SER A 459 -14.43 -18.55 -6.97
C SER A 459 -12.92 -18.74 -6.80
N ARG A 460 -12.33 -18.16 -5.75
CA ARG A 460 -10.91 -18.37 -5.39
C ARG A 460 -10.60 -19.81 -4.98
N ALA A 461 -11.51 -20.51 -4.33
CA ALA A 461 -11.37 -21.94 -4.03
C ALA A 461 -11.40 -22.80 -5.32
N LYS A 462 -12.34 -22.54 -6.23
CA LYS A 462 -12.43 -23.23 -7.54
C LYS A 462 -11.15 -23.05 -8.37
N THR A 463 -10.59 -21.84 -8.46
CA THR A 463 -9.35 -21.59 -9.24
C THR A 463 -8.13 -22.30 -8.66
N LEU A 464 -8.00 -22.31 -7.32
CA LEU A 464 -6.94 -23.07 -6.64
C LEU A 464 -7.08 -24.57 -6.91
N LEU A 465 -8.31 -25.12 -6.82
CA LEU A 465 -8.58 -26.53 -7.07
C LEU A 465 -8.27 -26.96 -8.52
N ALA A 466 -8.60 -26.12 -9.51
CA ALA A 466 -8.21 -26.36 -10.90
C ALA A 466 -6.68 -26.41 -11.06
N SER A 467 -5.96 -25.45 -10.46
CA SER A 467 -4.48 -25.44 -10.50
C SER A 467 -3.85 -26.69 -9.85
N ILE A 468 -4.51 -27.24 -8.83
CA ILE A 468 -4.12 -28.49 -8.18
C ILE A 468 -4.37 -29.69 -9.12
N TYR A 469 -5.54 -29.78 -9.76
CA TYR A 469 -5.85 -30.87 -10.70
C TYR A 469 -4.96 -30.89 -11.94
N SER A 470 -4.62 -29.73 -12.53
CA SER A 470 -3.66 -29.73 -13.64
C SER A 470 -2.26 -30.18 -13.19
N LYS A 471 -1.83 -29.80 -11.98
CA LYS A 471 -0.56 -30.31 -11.39
C LYS A 471 -0.59 -31.82 -11.10
N MET A 472 -1.77 -32.41 -10.87
CA MET A 472 -1.96 -33.88 -10.76
C MET A 472 -2.04 -34.59 -12.12
N GLY A 473 -2.16 -33.87 -13.24
CA GLY A 473 -2.47 -34.45 -14.55
C GLY A 473 -3.95 -34.78 -14.77
N TYR A 474 -4.85 -34.33 -13.90
CA TYR A 474 -6.29 -34.37 -14.11
C TYR A 474 -6.76 -33.15 -14.91
N ASP A 475 -6.14 -32.91 -16.07
CA ASP A 475 -6.40 -31.71 -16.87
C ASP A 475 -7.88 -31.59 -17.26
N ASN A 476 -8.57 -32.70 -17.54
CA ASN A 476 -10.02 -32.69 -17.82
C ASN A 476 -10.87 -32.15 -16.65
N LEU A 477 -10.54 -32.50 -15.40
CA LEU A 477 -11.27 -32.02 -14.21
C LEU A 477 -10.87 -30.58 -13.84
N SER A 478 -9.60 -30.21 -14.08
CA SER A 478 -9.12 -28.83 -13.98
C SER A 478 -9.89 -27.93 -14.94
N GLU A 479 -9.95 -28.34 -16.21
CA GLU A 479 -10.69 -27.68 -17.26
C GLU A 479 -12.20 -27.61 -16.91
N GLU A 480 -12.83 -28.70 -16.49
CA GLU A 480 -14.24 -28.73 -16.06
C GLU A 480 -14.54 -27.71 -14.95
N LEU A 481 -13.69 -27.62 -13.92
CA LEU A 481 -13.86 -26.60 -12.87
C LEU A 481 -13.75 -25.17 -13.41
N ILE A 482 -12.81 -24.90 -14.32
CA ILE A 482 -12.68 -23.60 -14.97
C ILE A 482 -13.91 -23.31 -15.86
N TYR A 483 -14.45 -24.33 -16.52
CA TYR A 483 -15.65 -24.21 -17.37
C TYR A 483 -16.95 -23.99 -16.58
N THR A 484 -17.03 -24.40 -15.31
CA THR A 484 -18.19 -24.13 -14.43
C THR A 484 -18.20 -22.74 -13.80
N MET A 485 -17.17 -21.91 -14.02
CA MET A 485 -17.17 -20.50 -13.61
C MET A 485 -17.92 -19.66 -14.65
N LYS A 486 -18.93 -18.88 -14.24
CA LYS A 486 -19.59 -17.95 -15.16
C LYS A 486 -18.66 -16.78 -15.51
N TYR A 487 -18.84 -16.23 -16.72
CA TYR A 487 -18.13 -15.02 -17.14
C TYR A 487 -18.36 -13.85 -16.16
N ASP A 488 -19.59 -13.72 -15.64
CA ASP A 488 -19.97 -12.69 -14.66
C ASP A 488 -19.34 -12.90 -13.27
N GLU A 489 -19.14 -14.15 -12.85
CA GLU A 489 -18.47 -14.52 -11.57
C GLU A 489 -16.96 -14.16 -11.60
N ILE A 490 -16.36 -14.06 -12.79
CA ILE A 490 -14.96 -13.64 -13.01
C ILE A 490 -14.85 -12.11 -13.15
N ILE A 491 -15.87 -11.42 -13.67
CA ILE A 491 -15.92 -9.95 -13.64
C ILE A 491 -16.05 -9.47 -12.18
N GLN A 492 -16.85 -10.17 -11.36
CA GLN A 492 -16.98 -9.90 -9.92
C GLN A 492 -15.69 -10.17 -9.12
N SER A 493 -14.73 -10.97 -9.63
CA SER A 493 -13.41 -11.12 -9.01
C SER A 493 -12.49 -9.90 -9.18
N LYS A 494 -12.94 -8.86 -9.89
CA LYS A 494 -12.20 -7.64 -10.28
C LYS A 494 -11.01 -7.88 -11.22
N ASP A 495 -10.79 -9.11 -11.72
CA ASP A 495 -9.64 -9.42 -12.58
C ASP A 495 -9.82 -9.00 -14.06
N ILE A 496 -11.07 -8.80 -14.51
CA ILE A 496 -11.42 -8.46 -15.90
C ILE A 496 -12.56 -7.44 -15.90
N SER A 497 -12.30 -6.25 -16.45
CA SER A 497 -13.29 -5.17 -16.63
C SER A 497 -14.31 -5.50 -17.72
N ILE A 498 -15.50 -4.91 -17.63
CA ILE A 498 -16.50 -4.89 -18.71
C ILE A 498 -15.88 -4.17 -19.94
N PRO A 499 -16.00 -4.71 -21.17
CA PRO A 499 -15.49 -4.05 -22.36
C PRO A 499 -16.15 -2.68 -22.61
N ILE A 500 -15.35 -1.65 -22.84
CA ILE A 500 -15.83 -0.31 -23.22
C ILE A 500 -16.64 -0.39 -24.53
N PRO A 501 -17.78 0.32 -24.69
CA PRO A 501 -18.53 0.37 -25.94
C PRO A 501 -17.71 0.84 -27.14
N GLN A 502 -17.98 0.30 -28.34
CA GLN A 502 -17.18 0.57 -29.55
C GLN A 502 -17.06 2.07 -29.88
N GLU A 503 -18.17 2.79 -29.86
CA GLU A 503 -18.24 4.22 -30.16
C GLU A 503 -17.34 5.05 -29.22
N MET A 504 -17.40 4.78 -27.91
CA MET A 504 -16.56 5.43 -26.92
C MET A 504 -15.06 5.14 -27.15
N ARG A 505 -14.69 3.92 -27.54
CA ARG A 505 -13.28 3.59 -27.83
C ARG A 505 -12.73 4.37 -29.02
N ILE A 506 -13.50 4.48 -30.10
CA ILE A 506 -13.13 5.22 -31.30
C ILE A 506 -12.84 6.68 -30.90
N THR A 507 -13.77 7.32 -30.20
CA THR A 507 -13.61 8.70 -29.71
C THR A 507 -12.37 8.85 -28.81
N ILE A 508 -12.24 8.02 -27.77
CA ILE A 508 -11.14 8.09 -26.79
C ILE A 508 -9.76 7.93 -27.45
N VAL A 509 -9.62 7.02 -28.42
CA VAL A 509 -8.35 6.78 -29.13
C VAL A 509 -8.00 7.94 -30.07
N LEU A 510 -8.97 8.42 -30.86
CA LEU A 510 -8.75 9.51 -31.82
C LEU A 510 -8.49 10.85 -31.13
N ASP A 511 -9.22 11.17 -30.06
CA ASP A 511 -9.00 12.37 -29.25
C ASP A 511 -7.60 12.34 -28.62
N LEU A 512 -7.22 11.22 -28.00
CA LEU A 512 -5.88 11.06 -27.43
C LEU A 512 -4.79 11.22 -28.51
N PHE A 513 -4.97 10.66 -29.70
CA PHE A 513 -4.00 10.77 -30.78
C PHE A 513 -3.84 12.22 -31.25
N SER A 514 -4.95 12.94 -31.40
CA SER A 514 -4.99 14.38 -31.73
C SER A 514 -4.27 15.23 -30.68
N ASP A 515 -4.55 14.98 -29.40
CA ASP A 515 -3.94 15.71 -28.28
C ASP A 515 -2.46 15.40 -28.11
N MET A 516 -2.03 14.14 -28.28
CA MET A 516 -0.61 13.77 -28.24
C MET A 516 0.17 14.46 -29.37
N LYS A 517 -0.38 14.53 -30.58
CA LYS A 517 0.23 15.27 -31.71
C LYS A 517 0.39 16.76 -31.39
N LYS A 518 -0.66 17.42 -30.89
CA LYS A 518 -0.60 18.84 -30.48
C LYS A 518 0.40 19.08 -29.33
N GLY A 519 0.41 18.19 -28.34
CA GLY A 519 1.27 18.28 -27.17
C GLY A 519 2.76 18.15 -27.49
N ILE A 520 3.13 17.21 -28.36
CA ILE A 520 4.51 17.05 -28.83
C ILE A 520 4.93 18.24 -29.71
N LEU A 521 4.08 18.70 -30.64
CA LEU A 521 4.36 19.87 -31.47
C LEU A 521 4.63 21.13 -30.64
N LYS A 522 3.88 21.33 -29.54
CA LYS A 522 4.01 22.48 -28.64
C LYS A 522 5.25 22.44 -27.74
N ASN A 523 5.63 21.25 -27.23
CA ASN A 523 6.62 21.12 -26.15
C ASN A 523 7.96 20.52 -26.59
N VAL A 524 8.02 19.79 -27.71
CA VAL A 524 9.20 19.09 -28.23
C VAL A 524 9.61 19.62 -29.61
N GLY A 525 8.67 20.20 -30.35
CA GLY A 525 8.87 20.70 -31.72
C GLY A 525 8.45 19.68 -32.78
N LYS A 526 8.92 19.85 -34.02
CA LYS A 526 8.69 18.86 -35.09
C LYS A 526 9.52 17.61 -34.82
N VAL A 527 8.86 16.50 -34.55
CA VAL A 527 9.48 15.16 -34.56
C VAL A 527 9.47 14.65 -36.00
N ASP A 528 10.60 14.17 -36.51
CA ASP A 528 10.66 13.56 -37.84
C ASP A 528 9.82 12.27 -37.86
N ASN A 529 8.92 12.14 -38.84
CA ASN A 529 8.14 10.93 -39.09
C ASN A 529 9.04 9.82 -39.67
N LYS A 530 9.78 9.16 -38.77
CA LYS A 530 10.59 7.97 -39.03
C LYS A 530 9.72 6.71 -39.02
N PRO A 531 10.08 5.66 -39.78
CA PRO A 531 9.26 4.46 -39.90
C PRO A 531 9.17 3.69 -38.56
N TYR A 532 8.01 3.06 -38.32
CA TYR A 532 7.72 2.29 -37.11
C TYR A 532 7.92 3.14 -35.83
N LEU A 533 8.79 2.71 -34.91
CA LEU A 533 9.03 3.34 -33.60
C LEU A 533 10.38 4.09 -33.53
N GLU A 534 11.03 4.34 -34.67
CA GLU A 534 12.38 4.94 -34.70
C GLU A 534 12.40 6.42 -34.27
N SER A 535 11.26 7.12 -34.35
CA SER A 535 11.05 8.43 -33.72
C SER A 535 11.27 8.35 -32.20
N ALA A 536 10.53 7.47 -31.51
CA ALA A 536 10.62 7.27 -30.05
C ALA A 536 12.00 6.77 -29.57
N ILE A 537 12.75 6.07 -30.42
CA ILE A 537 14.11 5.61 -30.09
C ILE A 537 15.13 6.75 -30.18
N THR A 538 14.94 7.73 -31.08
CA THR A 538 15.95 8.76 -31.37
C THR A 538 15.76 10.09 -30.62
N VAL A 539 14.59 10.33 -30.01
CA VAL A 539 14.34 11.52 -29.19
C VAL A 539 14.96 11.36 -27.79
N ASN A 540 16.07 12.08 -27.54
CA ASN A 540 16.71 12.16 -26.22
C ASN A 540 16.02 13.21 -25.33
N THR A 541 15.26 12.76 -24.33
CA THR A 541 14.44 13.64 -23.47
C THR A 541 15.17 14.09 -22.21
N HIS A 542 15.97 15.16 -22.30
CA HIS A 542 16.44 15.90 -21.11
C HIS A 542 15.39 16.93 -20.65
N PHE A 543 14.23 16.44 -20.16
CA PHE A 543 13.15 17.30 -19.66
C PHE A 543 13.01 17.26 -18.13
N GLU A 544 12.63 18.40 -17.56
CA GLU A 544 12.40 18.55 -16.12
C GLU A 544 11.14 17.81 -15.66
N SER A 545 11.24 17.13 -14.51
CA SER A 545 10.30 16.08 -14.09
C SER A 545 9.00 16.58 -13.44
N LYS A 546 8.54 17.80 -13.77
CA LYS A 546 7.37 18.45 -13.13
C LYS A 546 6.23 18.84 -14.07
N ASN A 547 6.30 18.50 -15.36
CA ASN A 547 5.16 18.72 -16.27
C ASN A 547 4.05 17.67 -16.05
N THR A 548 3.02 18.04 -15.29
CA THR A 548 1.79 17.25 -15.08
C THR A 548 1.13 16.85 -16.40
N PHE A 549 1.22 17.72 -17.43
CA PHE A 549 0.76 17.46 -18.79
C PHE A 549 1.26 16.11 -19.34
N PHE A 550 2.56 15.85 -19.37
CA PHE A 550 3.07 14.60 -19.95
C PHE A 550 2.59 13.37 -19.18
N GLN A 551 2.44 13.47 -17.85
CA GLN A 551 1.99 12.36 -17.00
C GLN A 551 0.54 11.96 -17.31
N THR A 552 -0.38 12.90 -17.45
CA THR A 552 -1.80 12.60 -17.69
C THR A 552 -2.01 11.89 -19.04
N TYR A 553 -1.33 12.34 -20.10
CA TYR A 553 -1.40 11.70 -21.42
C TYR A 553 -0.69 10.33 -21.44
N ALA A 554 0.43 10.17 -20.72
CA ALA A 554 1.10 8.89 -20.58
C ALA A 554 0.22 7.84 -19.85
N ASP A 555 -0.51 8.25 -18.80
CA ASP A 555 -1.44 7.36 -18.09
C ASP A 555 -2.67 7.02 -18.93
N ARG A 556 -3.25 8.00 -19.65
CA ARG A 556 -4.34 7.75 -20.61
C ARG A 556 -3.94 6.74 -21.68
N PHE A 557 -2.77 6.94 -22.30
CA PHE A 557 -2.21 6.00 -23.28
C PHE A 557 -2.01 4.59 -22.69
N ALA A 558 -1.40 4.51 -21.50
CA ALA A 558 -1.15 3.23 -20.84
C ALA A 558 -2.45 2.47 -20.52
N ASN A 559 -3.49 3.16 -20.04
CA ASN A 559 -4.78 2.57 -19.73
C ASN A 559 -5.49 2.04 -20.99
N ILE A 560 -5.49 2.83 -22.08
CA ILE A 560 -6.11 2.43 -23.36
C ILE A 560 -5.46 1.19 -23.95
N ILE A 561 -4.13 1.14 -24.04
CA ILE A 561 -3.43 -0.05 -24.55
C ILE A 561 -3.65 -1.26 -23.63
N ASN A 562 -3.71 -1.07 -22.31
CA ASN A 562 -4.03 -2.16 -21.38
C ASN A 562 -5.45 -2.72 -21.59
N GLU A 563 -6.46 -1.89 -21.91
CA GLU A 563 -7.80 -2.38 -22.26
C GLU A 563 -7.79 -3.26 -23.53
N PHE A 564 -7.07 -2.86 -24.60
CA PHE A 564 -6.88 -3.71 -25.79
C PHE A 564 -6.08 -4.99 -25.50
N LEU A 565 -5.23 -5.01 -24.48
CA LEU A 565 -4.55 -6.23 -24.00
C LEU A 565 -5.47 -7.12 -23.15
N ILE A 566 -6.41 -6.54 -22.41
CA ILE A 566 -7.43 -7.27 -21.65
C ILE A 566 -8.44 -7.94 -22.60
N ASP A 567 -8.77 -7.33 -23.74
CA ASP A 567 -9.59 -7.95 -24.78
C ASP A 567 -9.10 -9.33 -25.22
N ILE A 568 -7.79 -9.56 -25.23
CA ILE A 568 -7.21 -10.88 -25.57
C ILE A 568 -7.61 -11.94 -24.54
N LYS A 569 -7.69 -11.57 -23.24
CA LYS A 569 -8.21 -12.45 -22.19
C LYS A 569 -9.70 -12.71 -22.39
N ARG A 570 -10.50 -11.65 -22.65
CA ARG A 570 -11.95 -11.73 -22.92
C ARG A 570 -12.25 -12.69 -24.08
N ILE A 571 -11.54 -12.53 -25.20
CA ILE A 571 -11.66 -13.38 -26.40
C ILE A 571 -11.29 -14.83 -26.10
N ASN A 572 -10.14 -15.07 -25.46
CA ASN A 572 -9.70 -16.43 -25.15
C ASN A 572 -10.71 -17.16 -24.26
N GLN A 573 -11.21 -16.51 -23.20
CA GLN A 573 -12.20 -17.11 -22.30
C GLN A 573 -13.49 -17.52 -23.00
N LEU A 574 -14.04 -16.69 -23.91
CA LEU A 574 -15.20 -17.09 -24.70
C LEU A 574 -14.91 -18.23 -25.70
N ILE A 575 -13.70 -18.28 -26.27
CA ILE A 575 -13.30 -19.43 -27.12
C ILE A 575 -13.28 -20.73 -26.30
N TYR A 576 -12.82 -20.67 -25.05
CA TYR A 576 -12.83 -21.82 -24.14
C TYR A 576 -14.26 -22.21 -23.72
N SER A 577 -15.13 -21.26 -23.36
CA SER A 577 -16.52 -21.56 -22.98
C SER A 577 -17.34 -22.19 -24.12
N ARG A 578 -17.11 -21.77 -25.38
CA ARG A 578 -17.75 -22.42 -26.54
C ARG A 578 -17.29 -23.85 -26.75
N LYS A 579 -15.98 -24.12 -26.63
CA LYS A 579 -15.44 -25.49 -26.77
C LYS A 579 -16.01 -26.43 -25.70
N TYR A 580 -16.20 -25.95 -24.48
CA TYR A 580 -16.88 -26.72 -23.44
C TYR A 580 -18.35 -27.01 -23.80
N ASN A 581 -19.11 -26.00 -24.22
CA ASN A 581 -20.51 -26.18 -24.61
C ASN A 581 -20.68 -27.10 -25.85
N GLU A 582 -19.74 -27.07 -26.80
CA GLU A 582 -19.71 -28.01 -27.92
C GLU A 582 -19.36 -29.44 -27.48
N ASN A 583 -18.42 -29.62 -26.54
CA ASN A 583 -18.06 -30.95 -26.02
C ASN A 583 -19.17 -31.54 -25.13
N ASN A 584 -19.84 -30.75 -24.28
CA ASN A 584 -21.00 -31.21 -23.52
C ASN A 584 -22.14 -31.64 -24.44
N LYS A 585 -22.41 -30.89 -25.52
CA LYS A 585 -23.40 -31.30 -26.54
C LYS A 585 -23.01 -32.61 -27.23
N ARG A 586 -21.72 -32.84 -27.51
CA ARG A 586 -21.22 -34.13 -28.02
C ARG A 586 -21.39 -35.26 -27.02
N ASN A 587 -21.03 -35.05 -25.75
CA ASN A 587 -21.18 -36.06 -24.70
C ASN A 587 -22.66 -36.45 -24.50
N THR A 588 -23.60 -35.49 -24.59
CA THR A 588 -25.03 -35.80 -24.61
C THR A 588 -25.48 -36.50 -25.89
N SER A 589 -24.90 -36.16 -27.05
CA SER A 589 -25.21 -36.81 -28.34
C SER A 589 -24.70 -38.25 -28.39
N GLU A 590 -23.49 -38.54 -27.89
CA GLU A 590 -22.95 -39.89 -27.78
C GLU A 590 -23.72 -40.76 -26.77
N TYR A 591 -24.31 -40.15 -25.73
CA TYR A 591 -25.26 -40.84 -24.84
C TYR A 591 -26.60 -41.17 -25.51
N ILE A 592 -27.02 -40.37 -26.50
CA ILE A 592 -28.23 -40.61 -27.29
C ILE A 592 -27.96 -41.66 -28.40
N GLU A 593 -26.83 -41.56 -29.11
CA GLU A 593 -26.44 -42.51 -30.17
C GLU A 593 -26.16 -43.91 -29.64
N LYS A 594 -25.70 -44.06 -28.38
CA LYS A 594 -25.57 -45.38 -27.73
C LYS A 594 -26.89 -46.09 -27.45
N ASN A 595 -28.03 -45.40 -27.55
CA ASN A 595 -29.37 -45.95 -27.29
C ASN A 595 -30.17 -46.28 -28.56
N THR A 596 -29.57 -46.19 -29.75
CA THR A 596 -30.19 -46.57 -31.03
C THR A 596 -29.45 -47.73 -31.71
N PRO A 597 -30.11 -48.86 -32.05
CA PRO A 597 -29.43 -50.02 -32.60
C PRO A 597 -29.19 -49.93 -34.12
N ASN A 598 -28.02 -50.45 -34.51
CA ASN A 598 -27.63 -51.03 -35.80
C ASN A 598 -27.08 -50.18 -36.97
N SER A 599 -25.92 -50.67 -37.42
CA SER A 599 -25.46 -50.84 -38.80
C SER A 599 -25.01 -49.62 -39.61
N THR A 600 -23.70 -49.50 -39.82
CA THR A 600 -23.04 -50.13 -40.98
C THR A 600 -21.51 -50.00 -40.90
N SER A 601 -20.80 -51.00 -41.42
CA SER A 601 -19.36 -50.96 -41.59
C SER A 601 -18.95 -50.08 -42.77
N ASN A 602 -17.90 -49.27 -42.63
CA ASN A 602 -16.95 -49.11 -43.74
C ASN A 602 -15.56 -48.64 -43.29
N SER A 603 -14.54 -49.31 -43.82
CA SER A 603 -13.14 -48.99 -43.62
C SER A 603 -12.65 -48.00 -44.68
N LYS A 604 -11.71 -47.11 -44.32
CA LYS A 604 -10.78 -46.48 -45.27
C LYS A 604 -9.51 -46.02 -44.57
N LYS A 605 -8.36 -46.33 -45.18
CA LYS A 605 -7.00 -46.07 -44.67
C LYS A 605 -6.63 -44.58 -44.80
N PRO A 606 -5.67 -44.08 -44.00
CA PRO A 606 -5.16 -42.72 -44.13
C PRO A 606 -4.16 -42.59 -45.29
N ASN A 607 -4.15 -41.42 -45.95
CA ASN A 607 -2.95 -40.61 -46.25
C ASN A 607 -3.30 -39.31 -47.02
N ASP A 608 -2.30 -38.42 -47.11
CA ASP A 608 -2.18 -37.29 -48.06
C ASP A 608 -3.10 -36.06 -47.93
N THR A 609 -3.08 -35.37 -46.78
CA THR A 609 -3.42 -33.91 -46.71
C THR A 609 -2.72 -33.17 -45.54
N SER A 610 -1.39 -33.23 -45.42
CA SER A 610 -0.66 -32.54 -44.32
C SER A 610 -0.43 -31.03 -44.54
N ALA A 611 -0.13 -30.60 -45.77
CA ALA A 611 0.23 -29.20 -46.07
C ALA A 611 -0.98 -28.27 -46.37
N LEU A 612 -2.06 -28.80 -46.95
CA LEU A 612 -3.28 -28.02 -47.26
C LEU A 612 -4.21 -27.81 -46.05
N ASN A 613 -4.06 -28.63 -45.00
CA ASN A 613 -4.88 -28.56 -43.79
C ASN A 613 -4.39 -27.53 -42.77
N THR A 614 -3.12 -27.12 -42.79
CA THR A 614 -2.60 -26.07 -41.88
C THR A 614 -3.19 -24.71 -42.21
N ASN A 615 -3.14 -24.29 -43.48
CA ASN A 615 -3.73 -23.02 -43.93
C ASN A 615 -5.27 -23.01 -43.77
N LYS A 616 -5.97 -24.13 -44.02
CA LYS A 616 -7.41 -24.25 -43.76
C LYS A 616 -7.75 -24.24 -42.25
N LYS A 617 -6.89 -24.79 -41.38
CA LYS A 617 -7.02 -24.64 -39.92
C LYS A 617 -6.79 -23.21 -39.46
N LEU A 618 -5.79 -22.51 -40.01
CA LEU A 618 -5.51 -21.11 -39.68
C LEU A 618 -6.67 -20.18 -40.09
N LEU A 619 -7.22 -20.35 -41.31
CA LEU A 619 -8.40 -19.60 -41.75
C LEU A 619 -9.62 -19.86 -40.85
N ARG A 620 -9.84 -21.12 -40.42
CA ARG A 620 -10.93 -21.48 -39.49
C ARG A 620 -10.72 -20.90 -38.09
N ALA A 621 -9.48 -20.88 -37.59
CA ALA A 621 -9.16 -20.25 -36.32
C ALA A 621 -9.40 -18.72 -36.36
N ASN A 622 -8.93 -18.05 -37.43
CA ASN A 622 -9.11 -16.62 -37.60
C ASN A 622 -10.59 -16.23 -37.77
N THR A 623 -11.39 -17.03 -38.50
CA THR A 623 -12.84 -16.79 -38.65
C THR A 623 -13.64 -17.09 -37.38
N GLN A 624 -13.20 -18.03 -36.53
CA GLN A 624 -13.76 -18.18 -35.18
C GLN A 624 -13.43 -16.98 -34.29
N LEU A 625 -12.19 -16.49 -34.36
CA LEU A 625 -11.71 -15.37 -33.53
C LEU A 625 -12.39 -14.04 -33.91
N ALA A 626 -12.66 -13.81 -35.20
CA ALA A 626 -13.46 -12.69 -35.68
C ALA A 626 -14.91 -12.73 -35.17
N LYS A 627 -15.57 -13.91 -35.19
CA LYS A 627 -16.93 -14.09 -34.65
C LYS A 627 -17.02 -13.84 -33.14
N VAL A 628 -16.00 -14.23 -32.39
CA VAL A 628 -15.92 -13.96 -30.94
C VAL A 628 -15.77 -12.46 -30.67
N ARG A 629 -15.03 -11.72 -31.52
CA ARG A 629 -14.92 -10.25 -31.42
C ARG A 629 -16.24 -9.55 -31.70
N SER A 630 -16.97 -9.96 -32.74
CA SER A 630 -18.27 -9.36 -33.06
C SER A 630 -19.30 -9.61 -31.96
N GLU A 631 -19.32 -10.80 -31.34
CA GLU A 631 -20.24 -11.09 -30.22
C GLU A 631 -19.88 -10.35 -28.92
N LEU A 632 -18.61 -10.03 -28.69
CA LEU A 632 -18.16 -9.19 -27.57
C LEU A 632 -18.26 -7.68 -27.85
N GLY A 633 -18.68 -7.26 -29.05
CA GLY A 633 -18.65 -5.85 -29.45
C GLY A 633 -17.24 -5.24 -29.43
N LEU A 634 -16.21 -5.99 -29.81
CA LEU A 634 -14.83 -5.51 -29.83
C LEU A 634 -14.43 -4.99 -31.21
N ILE A 635 -13.75 -3.85 -31.21
CA ILE A 635 -13.09 -3.25 -32.38
C ILE A 635 -11.57 -3.26 -32.11
N THR A 636 -10.74 -3.52 -33.10
CA THR A 636 -9.28 -3.55 -32.92
C THR A 636 -8.65 -2.16 -33.05
N LEU A 637 -7.42 -2.00 -32.57
CA LEU A 637 -6.69 -0.73 -32.70
C LEU A 637 -6.33 -0.43 -34.18
N GLU A 638 -6.20 -1.47 -35.01
CA GLU A 638 -6.00 -1.38 -36.47
C GLU A 638 -7.27 -0.90 -37.18
N ASP A 639 -8.47 -1.32 -36.74
CA ASP A 639 -9.75 -0.85 -37.29
C ASP A 639 -10.03 0.64 -36.95
N ILE A 640 -9.58 1.13 -35.79
CA ILE A 640 -9.75 2.54 -35.38
C ILE A 640 -8.74 3.44 -36.08
N LEU A 641 -7.46 3.02 -36.13
CA LEU A 641 -6.38 3.78 -36.75
C LEU A 641 -6.22 3.30 -38.19
N THR A 642 -7.03 3.87 -39.07
CA THR A 642 -7.30 3.49 -40.48
C THR A 642 -6.10 3.21 -41.40
N SER A 643 -4.87 3.47 -40.96
CA SER A 643 -3.65 3.10 -41.69
C SER A 643 -2.57 2.52 -40.77
N GLU A 644 -1.79 1.54 -41.27
CA GLU A 644 -0.64 0.98 -40.54
C GLU A 644 0.32 2.09 -40.03
N ASN A 645 0.46 3.19 -40.77
CA ASN A 645 1.32 4.32 -40.40
C ASN A 645 0.80 5.09 -39.17
N GLU A 646 -0.51 5.33 -39.07
CA GLU A 646 -1.12 6.01 -37.90
C GLU A 646 -1.02 5.16 -36.64
N LEU A 647 -1.15 3.83 -36.75
CA LEU A 647 -0.89 2.90 -35.67
C LEU A 647 0.54 3.04 -35.12
N TRP A 648 1.55 2.98 -35.99
CA TRP A 648 2.94 3.11 -35.57
C TRP A 648 3.27 4.51 -35.02
N GLU A 649 2.70 5.55 -35.63
CA GLU A 649 2.81 6.93 -35.13
C GLU A 649 2.23 7.04 -33.72
N PHE A 650 0.99 6.57 -33.48
CA PHE A 650 0.31 6.56 -32.18
C PHE A 650 1.13 5.85 -31.10
N LEU A 651 1.63 4.64 -31.39
CA LEU A 651 2.50 3.89 -30.49
C LEU A 651 3.83 4.62 -30.22
N SER A 652 4.39 5.32 -31.22
CA SER A 652 5.62 6.10 -31.05
C SER A 652 5.43 7.34 -30.19
N LEU A 653 4.31 8.07 -30.35
CA LEU A 653 3.96 9.21 -29.50
C LEU A 653 3.76 8.74 -28.06
N GLY A 654 2.99 7.68 -27.83
CA GLY A 654 2.78 7.10 -26.50
C GLY A 654 4.09 6.68 -25.82
N ALA A 655 5.03 6.09 -26.56
CA ALA A 655 6.36 5.78 -26.05
C ALA A 655 7.15 7.04 -25.64
N ILE A 656 7.10 8.12 -26.42
CA ILE A 656 7.72 9.41 -26.08
C ILE A 656 7.09 10.01 -24.82
N PHE A 657 5.76 10.02 -24.70
CA PHE A 657 5.05 10.52 -23.51
C PHE A 657 5.41 9.72 -22.25
N LEU A 658 5.53 8.39 -22.35
CA LEU A 658 5.97 7.53 -21.26
C LEU A 658 7.43 7.79 -20.83
N LYS A 659 8.34 8.01 -21.79
CA LYS A 659 9.74 8.42 -21.55
C LYS A 659 9.82 9.77 -20.83
N CYS A 660 9.15 10.79 -21.36
CA CYS A 660 9.08 12.12 -20.73
C CYS A 660 8.56 12.06 -19.28
N SER A 661 7.62 11.15 -19.02
CA SER A 661 7.03 10.94 -17.69
C SER A 661 7.88 10.09 -16.74
N LYS A 662 9.04 9.58 -17.18
CA LYS A 662 9.89 8.61 -16.46
C LYS A 662 9.19 7.31 -16.05
N LYS A 663 8.08 6.94 -16.72
CA LYS A 663 7.26 5.75 -16.40
C LYS A 663 7.77 4.48 -17.11
N ASN A 664 9.09 4.32 -17.15
CA ASN A 664 9.76 3.34 -18.00
C ASN A 664 9.43 1.88 -17.63
N LYS A 665 9.11 1.58 -16.37
CA LYS A 665 8.63 0.24 -15.95
C LYS A 665 7.28 -0.12 -16.59
N ILE A 666 6.32 0.80 -16.55
CA ILE A 666 5.00 0.62 -17.17
C ILE A 666 5.17 0.50 -18.68
N ALA A 667 6.02 1.34 -19.28
CA ALA A 667 6.32 1.29 -20.71
C ALA A 667 6.89 -0.07 -21.15
N VAL A 668 7.90 -0.60 -20.44
CA VAL A 668 8.50 -1.90 -20.78
C VAL A 668 7.47 -3.03 -20.66
N GLU A 669 6.72 -3.10 -19.56
CA GLU A 669 5.69 -4.14 -19.37
C GLU A 669 4.61 -4.10 -20.45
N LEU A 670 4.15 -2.89 -20.82
CA LEU A 670 3.12 -2.66 -21.82
C LEU A 670 3.61 -3.01 -23.23
N PHE A 671 4.81 -2.56 -23.63
CA PHE A 671 5.37 -2.88 -24.94
C PHE A 671 5.84 -4.34 -25.06
N GLU A 672 6.20 -5.01 -23.96
CA GLU A 672 6.48 -6.46 -23.93
C GLU A 672 5.19 -7.29 -24.12
N LYS A 673 4.11 -6.93 -23.42
CA LYS A 673 2.77 -7.50 -23.66
C LYS A 673 2.31 -7.27 -25.09
N LEU A 674 2.55 -6.08 -25.65
CA LEU A 674 2.22 -5.75 -27.04
C LEU A 674 3.07 -6.56 -28.04
N LEU A 675 4.38 -6.69 -27.85
CA LEU A 675 5.28 -7.48 -28.71
C LEU A 675 4.83 -8.95 -28.81
N ASN A 676 4.48 -9.55 -27.67
CA ASN A 676 4.02 -10.94 -27.59
C ASN A 676 2.66 -11.14 -28.29
N ASN A 677 1.80 -10.13 -28.28
CA ASN A 677 0.43 -10.21 -28.78
C ASN A 677 0.17 -9.46 -30.11
N LEU A 678 1.18 -8.89 -30.76
CA LEU A 678 1.03 -7.95 -31.88
C LEU A 678 0.11 -8.47 -33.01
N LYS A 679 0.17 -9.76 -33.35
CA LYS A 679 -0.68 -10.35 -34.42
C LYS A 679 -2.11 -10.67 -33.97
N LEU A 680 -2.40 -10.65 -32.68
CA LEU A 680 -3.76 -10.66 -32.15
C LEU A 680 -4.32 -9.23 -32.12
N ILE A 681 -3.52 -8.24 -31.71
CA ILE A 681 -3.94 -6.82 -31.66
C ILE A 681 -4.19 -6.28 -33.07
N CYS A 682 -3.30 -6.60 -34.02
CA CYS A 682 -3.37 -6.17 -35.41
C CYS A 682 -3.46 -7.40 -36.34
N PRO A 683 -4.69 -7.92 -36.60
CA PRO A 683 -4.89 -9.13 -37.38
C PRO A 683 -4.60 -8.96 -38.87
N GLU A 684 -4.70 -7.78 -39.47
CA GLU A 684 -4.64 -7.60 -40.93
C GLU A 684 -3.21 -7.39 -41.45
N MET A 685 -2.33 -6.78 -40.65
CA MET A 685 -0.91 -6.55 -40.96
C MET A 685 -0.20 -7.67 -41.73
N SER A 686 0.51 -7.30 -42.79
CA SER A 686 1.31 -8.21 -43.62
C SER A 686 2.43 -8.92 -42.84
N GLY A 687 2.90 -10.08 -43.33
CA GLY A 687 4.00 -10.82 -42.68
C GLY A 687 5.31 -10.01 -42.58
N ASP A 688 5.59 -9.19 -43.59
CA ASP A 688 6.80 -8.38 -43.67
C ASP A 688 6.70 -7.09 -42.84
N SER A 689 5.54 -6.42 -42.80
CA SER A 689 5.31 -5.28 -41.89
C SER A 689 5.31 -5.75 -40.43
N LEU A 690 4.72 -6.93 -40.13
CA LEU A 690 4.72 -7.54 -38.80
C LEU A 690 6.14 -7.86 -38.30
N THR A 691 7.01 -8.46 -39.13
CA THR A 691 8.39 -8.80 -38.71
C THR A 691 9.25 -7.56 -38.49
N LYS A 692 9.14 -6.54 -39.36
CA LYS A 692 9.79 -5.23 -39.18
C LYS A 692 9.28 -4.51 -37.92
N GLY A 693 7.97 -4.52 -37.69
CA GLY A 693 7.32 -3.97 -36.49
C GLY A 693 7.83 -4.62 -35.20
N LYS A 694 7.87 -5.96 -35.14
CA LYS A 694 8.43 -6.69 -33.99
C LYS A 694 9.89 -6.34 -33.70
N HIS A 695 10.72 -6.19 -34.75
CA HIS A 695 12.11 -5.77 -34.59
C HIS A 695 12.24 -4.31 -34.12
N SER A 696 11.37 -3.41 -34.57
CA SER A 696 11.31 -2.02 -34.09
C SER A 696 10.88 -1.95 -32.61
N LEU A 697 9.87 -2.72 -32.21
CA LEU A 697 9.43 -2.89 -30.81
C LEU A 697 10.56 -3.43 -29.92
N GLN A 698 11.32 -4.43 -30.39
CA GLN A 698 12.44 -4.99 -29.63
C GLN A 698 13.57 -3.96 -29.44
N LYS A 699 13.89 -3.13 -30.43
CA LYS A 699 14.81 -2.00 -30.27
C LYS A 699 14.28 -0.97 -29.25
N LEU A 700 13.00 -0.63 -29.31
CA LEU A 700 12.38 0.30 -28.36
C LEU A 700 12.43 -0.24 -26.93
N LEU A 701 12.15 -1.53 -26.72
CA LEU A 701 12.24 -2.19 -25.42
C LEU A 701 13.68 -2.18 -24.86
N LEU A 702 14.70 -2.35 -25.70
CA LEU A 702 16.11 -2.21 -25.27
C LEU A 702 16.42 -0.77 -24.83
N SER A 703 15.96 0.25 -25.57
CA SER A 703 16.12 1.67 -25.21
C SER A 703 15.39 2.01 -23.91
N LEU A 704 14.10 1.66 -23.79
CA LEU A 704 13.28 1.88 -22.59
C LEU A 704 13.83 1.15 -21.37
N SER A 705 14.31 -0.08 -21.52
CA SER A 705 14.90 -0.85 -20.42
C SER A 705 16.25 -0.28 -19.98
N PHE A 706 17.04 0.29 -20.89
CA PHE A 706 18.29 0.98 -20.57
C PHE A 706 18.04 2.32 -19.87
N GLU A 707 17.25 3.21 -20.47
CA GLU A 707 16.85 4.50 -19.90
C GLU A 707 16.12 4.34 -18.56
N GLY A 708 15.32 3.27 -18.44
CA GLY A 708 14.60 2.89 -17.24
C GLY A 708 15.39 2.04 -16.25
N GLY A 709 16.67 1.73 -16.49
CA GLY A 709 17.51 0.93 -15.59
C GLY A 709 17.08 -0.52 -15.35
N ILE A 710 16.15 -1.08 -16.14
CA ILE A 710 15.50 -2.39 -15.90
C ILE A 710 16.43 -3.54 -16.35
N TRP A 711 17.53 -3.72 -15.61
CA TRP A 711 18.66 -4.56 -16.00
C TRP A 711 18.30 -6.03 -16.25
N ARG A 712 17.37 -6.61 -15.48
CA ARG A 712 16.94 -8.01 -15.66
C ARG A 712 16.29 -8.24 -17.03
N VAL A 713 15.37 -7.36 -17.42
CA VAL A 713 14.68 -7.42 -18.73
C VAL A 713 15.66 -7.07 -19.86
N LEU A 714 16.46 -6.00 -19.71
CA LEU A 714 17.47 -5.61 -20.69
C LEU A 714 18.44 -6.77 -21.00
N LEU A 715 18.95 -7.44 -19.97
CA LEU A 715 19.85 -8.59 -20.14
C LEU A 715 19.12 -9.80 -20.74
N GLY A 716 17.85 -10.02 -20.43
CA GLY A 716 17.01 -11.03 -21.09
C GLY A 716 16.93 -10.81 -22.60
N LEU A 717 16.49 -9.62 -23.02
CA LEU A 717 16.37 -9.23 -24.42
C LEU A 717 17.71 -9.30 -25.18
N LEU A 718 18.82 -8.89 -24.55
CA LEU A 718 20.16 -9.00 -25.15
C LEU A 718 20.64 -10.45 -25.31
N ARG A 719 20.26 -11.37 -24.39
CA ARG A 719 20.53 -12.82 -24.54
C ARG A 719 19.72 -13.42 -25.71
N GLU A 720 18.49 -12.99 -25.91
CA GLU A 720 17.66 -13.42 -27.05
C GLU A 720 18.25 -12.95 -28.38
N GLU A 721 18.59 -11.67 -28.50
CA GLU A 721 19.26 -11.11 -29.68
C GLU A 721 20.57 -11.85 -29.99
N PHE A 722 21.36 -12.21 -28.98
CA PHE A 722 22.59 -12.98 -29.17
C PHE A 722 22.34 -14.37 -29.79
N ASN A 723 21.20 -14.99 -29.47
CA ASN A 723 20.83 -16.30 -30.01
C ASN A 723 20.37 -16.24 -31.48
N LYS A 724 19.89 -15.08 -31.97
CA LYS A 724 19.40 -14.88 -33.37
C LYS A 724 20.50 -14.92 -34.45
N LYS A 725 21.74 -15.30 -34.08
CA LYS A 725 22.94 -15.46 -34.93
C LYS A 725 23.48 -14.19 -35.60
N THR A 726 22.69 -13.14 -35.78
CA THR A 726 23.11 -11.84 -36.30
C THR A 726 23.98 -11.05 -35.31
N ASN A 727 25.06 -10.44 -35.78
CA ASN A 727 25.84 -9.39 -35.08
C ASN A 727 26.32 -9.68 -33.63
N LYS A 728 26.61 -10.93 -33.26
CA LYS A 728 27.10 -11.31 -31.92
C LYS A 728 28.19 -10.39 -31.33
N LYS A 729 29.13 -9.90 -32.14
CA LYS A 729 30.21 -9.01 -31.70
C LYS A 729 29.73 -7.62 -31.25
N SER A 730 28.68 -7.06 -31.87
CA SER A 730 28.12 -5.79 -31.40
C SER A 730 27.38 -5.98 -30.07
N ILE A 731 26.67 -7.10 -29.90
CA ILE A 731 25.96 -7.45 -28.66
C ILE A 731 26.96 -7.66 -27.52
N CYS A 732 28.10 -8.33 -27.75
CA CYS A 732 29.18 -8.41 -26.77
C CYS A 732 29.74 -7.03 -26.39
N LYS A 733 29.92 -6.11 -27.35
CA LYS A 733 30.37 -4.72 -27.04
C LYS A 733 29.35 -4.00 -26.16
N VAL A 734 28.06 -4.07 -26.48
CA VAL A 734 26.98 -3.46 -25.68
C VAL A 734 26.94 -4.07 -24.27
N LEU A 735 26.94 -5.40 -24.15
CA LEU A 735 27.00 -6.09 -22.85
C LEU A 735 28.22 -5.68 -22.03
N GLY A 736 29.40 -5.59 -22.66
CA GLY A 736 30.63 -5.13 -22.01
C GLY A 736 30.53 -3.68 -21.52
N SER A 737 30.04 -2.75 -22.35
CA SER A 737 29.87 -1.35 -21.95
C SER A 737 28.85 -1.17 -20.82
N LEU A 738 27.74 -1.93 -20.84
CA LEU A 738 26.73 -1.91 -19.78
C LEU A 738 27.34 -2.36 -18.44
N ILE A 739 28.03 -3.50 -18.44
CA ILE A 739 28.64 -4.10 -17.24
C ILE A 739 29.73 -3.20 -16.62
N LEU A 740 30.34 -2.31 -17.41
CA LEU A 740 31.33 -1.35 -16.94
C LEU A 740 30.75 -0.01 -16.44
N MET A 741 29.43 0.23 -16.54
CA MET A 741 28.87 1.52 -16.10
C MET A 741 28.73 1.60 -14.56
N PRO A 742 29.30 2.64 -13.89
CA PRO A 742 29.36 2.69 -12.42
C PRO A 742 28.00 2.70 -11.69
N HIS A 743 26.94 3.15 -12.36
CA HIS A 743 25.61 3.32 -11.77
C HIS A 743 24.76 2.04 -11.77
N LEU A 744 25.16 0.96 -12.45
CA LEU A 744 24.51 -0.36 -12.31
C LEU A 744 24.62 -0.93 -10.88
N PHE A 745 25.62 -0.48 -10.10
CA PHE A 745 26.08 -1.17 -8.90
C PHE A 745 26.36 -0.26 -7.67
N ALA A 746 26.02 1.03 -7.74
CA ALA A 746 26.36 2.02 -6.70
C ALA A 746 25.41 2.00 -5.49
N SER A 747 25.54 1.00 -4.61
CA SER A 747 24.63 0.76 -3.47
C SER A 747 24.46 1.91 -2.46
N LYS A 748 25.40 2.86 -2.39
CA LYS A 748 25.35 3.97 -1.40
C LYS A 748 24.77 5.30 -1.91
N LEU A 749 24.50 5.45 -3.21
CA LEU A 749 23.89 6.67 -3.77
C LEU A 749 22.36 6.56 -3.92
N ASN A 750 21.79 5.36 -3.75
CA ASN A 750 20.40 5.06 -4.10
C ASN A 750 19.41 5.08 -2.92
N VAL A 751 19.78 5.65 -1.76
CA VAL A 751 18.83 5.84 -0.62
C VAL A 751 17.65 6.75 -1.00
N LEU A 752 17.82 7.60 -2.02
CA LEU A 752 16.77 8.50 -2.53
C LEU A 752 15.92 7.91 -3.68
N ASN A 753 16.30 6.77 -4.26
CA ASN A 753 15.57 6.16 -5.39
C ASN A 753 15.54 4.63 -5.21
N ASN A 754 14.37 4.10 -4.79
CA ASN A 754 14.14 2.69 -4.43
C ASN A 754 14.29 1.63 -5.55
N HIS A 755 14.97 1.94 -6.65
CA HIS A 755 15.14 1.03 -7.77
C HIS A 755 16.59 0.96 -8.29
N PHE A 756 16.91 -0.21 -8.85
CA PHE A 756 18.17 -0.58 -9.52
C PHE A 756 19.32 -1.00 -8.60
N VAL A 757 19.16 -2.21 -8.07
CA VAL A 757 20.23 -3.14 -7.75
C VAL A 757 20.24 -4.20 -8.86
N LEU A 758 21.38 -4.50 -9.49
CA LEU A 758 21.53 -5.83 -10.09
C LEU A 758 21.59 -6.84 -8.94
N GLU A 759 20.52 -7.60 -8.78
CA GLU A 759 20.47 -8.72 -7.85
C GLU A 759 21.68 -9.63 -8.10
N LYS A 760 22.33 -10.12 -7.04
CA LYS A 760 23.45 -11.07 -7.15
C LYS A 760 23.08 -12.28 -8.03
N GLU A 761 21.80 -12.62 -8.04
CA GLU A 761 21.16 -13.61 -8.89
C GLU A 761 21.29 -13.27 -10.38
N THR A 762 20.87 -12.07 -10.84
CA THR A 762 21.01 -11.65 -12.26
C THR A 762 22.46 -11.68 -12.75
N ILE A 763 23.43 -11.33 -11.91
CA ILE A 763 24.87 -11.43 -12.20
C ILE A 763 25.27 -12.91 -12.37
N SER A 764 24.81 -13.77 -11.45
CA SER A 764 25.07 -15.21 -11.48
C SER A 764 24.43 -15.90 -12.70
N GLU A 765 23.17 -15.60 -13.00
CA GLU A 765 22.45 -16.06 -14.19
C GLU A 765 23.19 -15.67 -15.47
N THR A 766 23.60 -14.40 -15.59
CA THR A 766 24.30 -13.87 -16.77
C THR A 766 25.63 -14.60 -16.95
N ARG A 767 26.40 -14.77 -15.87
CA ARG A 767 27.64 -15.55 -15.88
C ARG A 767 27.39 -17.01 -16.32
N SER A 768 26.41 -17.69 -15.74
CA SER A 768 26.07 -19.08 -16.08
C SER A 768 25.54 -19.24 -17.51
N TRP A 769 24.91 -18.21 -18.08
CA TRP A 769 24.57 -18.15 -19.50
C TRP A 769 25.82 -17.96 -20.37
N ILE A 770 26.70 -16.99 -20.06
CA ILE A 770 27.95 -16.76 -20.82
C ILE A 770 28.85 -18.00 -20.80
N GLN A 771 28.99 -18.68 -19.66
CA GLN A 771 29.78 -19.91 -19.56
C GLN A 771 29.27 -21.02 -20.50
N ARG A 772 27.95 -21.16 -20.64
CA ARG A 772 27.32 -22.08 -21.63
C ARG A 772 27.53 -21.63 -23.08
N GLN A 773 27.70 -20.33 -23.34
CA GLN A 773 28.07 -19.86 -24.68
C GLN A 773 29.55 -20.12 -24.98
N ILE A 774 30.44 -19.95 -24.00
CA ILE A 774 31.88 -20.22 -24.15
C ILE A 774 32.16 -21.70 -24.42
N SER A 775 31.44 -22.64 -23.79
CA SER A 775 31.55 -24.07 -24.11
C SER A 775 31.18 -24.39 -25.56
N ASN A 776 30.23 -23.63 -26.13
CA ASN A 776 29.73 -23.82 -27.49
C ASN A 776 30.56 -23.07 -28.55
N SER A 777 31.25 -21.98 -28.18
CA SER A 777 32.19 -21.25 -29.02
C SER A 777 33.53 -21.06 -28.30
N LYS A 778 34.43 -22.06 -28.43
CA LYS A 778 35.62 -22.22 -27.58
C LYS A 778 36.57 -21.01 -27.47
N ASN A 779 36.59 -20.10 -28.45
CA ASN A 779 37.52 -18.95 -28.50
C ASN A 779 36.81 -17.59 -28.73
N ASN A 780 35.73 -17.28 -28.01
CA ASN A 780 35.15 -15.93 -28.01
C ASN A 780 35.81 -15.04 -26.94
N LEU A 781 36.77 -14.22 -27.35
CA LEU A 781 37.57 -13.36 -26.48
C LEU A 781 36.71 -12.31 -25.75
N GLU A 782 35.74 -11.70 -26.44
CA GLU A 782 34.84 -10.71 -25.87
C GLU A 782 33.99 -11.30 -24.72
N LEU A 783 33.50 -12.54 -24.86
CA LEU A 783 32.78 -13.24 -23.79
C LEU A 783 33.68 -13.62 -22.59
N GLN A 784 34.96 -13.94 -22.82
CA GLN A 784 35.92 -14.20 -21.75
C GLN A 784 36.16 -12.93 -20.92
N ILE A 785 36.37 -11.78 -21.57
CA ILE A 785 36.52 -10.47 -20.92
C ILE A 785 35.30 -10.13 -20.06
N ILE A 786 34.08 -10.29 -20.60
CA ILE A 786 32.85 -10.07 -19.84
C ILE A 786 32.75 -11.03 -18.63
N THR A 787 33.16 -12.30 -18.78
CA THR A 787 33.17 -13.27 -17.68
C THR A 787 34.13 -12.83 -16.56
N ALA A 788 35.31 -12.31 -16.90
CA ALA A 788 36.27 -11.78 -15.93
C ALA A 788 35.72 -10.53 -15.20
N HIS A 789 35.06 -9.60 -15.91
CA HIS A 789 34.36 -8.47 -15.29
C HIS A 789 33.25 -8.92 -14.32
N LEU A 790 32.42 -9.89 -14.71
CA LEU A 790 31.37 -10.45 -13.84
C LEU A 790 31.95 -11.13 -12.59
N TYR A 791 33.14 -11.75 -12.66
CA TYR A 791 33.80 -12.27 -11.48
C TYR A 791 34.24 -11.17 -10.52
N VAL A 792 34.81 -10.05 -11.01
CA VAL A 792 35.13 -8.87 -10.18
C VAL A 792 33.88 -8.33 -9.49
N LEU A 793 32.79 -8.14 -10.23
CA LEU A 793 31.52 -7.65 -9.70
C LEU A 793 30.90 -8.59 -8.65
N SER A 794 31.07 -9.91 -8.81
CA SER A 794 30.65 -10.90 -7.81
C SER A 794 31.61 -11.04 -6.61
N ASN A 795 32.62 -10.16 -6.50
CA ASN A 795 33.72 -10.20 -5.52
C ASN A 795 34.51 -11.52 -5.50
N ARG A 796 34.55 -12.24 -6.63
CA ARG A 796 35.27 -13.53 -6.80
C ARG A 796 36.64 -13.28 -7.45
N LEU A 797 37.50 -12.58 -6.72
CA LEU A 797 38.73 -11.98 -7.25
C LEU A 797 39.82 -13.01 -7.61
N ASN A 798 39.84 -14.17 -6.94
CA ASN A 798 40.70 -15.29 -7.29
C ASN A 798 40.34 -15.88 -8.67
N GLN A 799 39.04 -16.03 -8.95
CA GLN A 799 38.53 -16.48 -10.24
C GLN A 799 38.72 -15.39 -11.32
N ALA A 800 38.46 -14.12 -10.99
CA ALA A 800 38.68 -13.00 -11.89
C ALA A 800 40.14 -12.90 -12.36
N SER A 801 41.10 -12.93 -11.43
CA SER A 801 42.54 -12.88 -11.77
C SER A 801 42.99 -14.09 -12.61
N SER A 802 42.42 -15.28 -12.38
CA SER A 802 42.66 -16.45 -13.23
C SER A 802 42.16 -16.26 -14.67
N GLU A 803 40.93 -15.74 -14.87
CA GLU A 803 40.42 -15.47 -16.22
C GLU A 803 41.18 -14.31 -16.91
N TYR A 804 41.48 -13.21 -16.21
CA TYR A 804 42.29 -12.13 -16.77
C TYR A 804 43.71 -12.60 -17.13
N LEU A 805 44.31 -13.55 -16.38
CA LEU A 805 45.59 -14.15 -16.77
C LEU A 805 45.50 -14.94 -18.09
N LYS A 806 44.38 -15.66 -18.34
CA LYS A 806 44.16 -16.34 -19.62
C LYS A 806 44.01 -15.32 -20.76
N ILE A 807 43.20 -14.28 -20.55
CA ILE A 807 42.99 -13.21 -21.52
C ILE A 807 44.31 -12.48 -21.83
N HIS A 808 45.11 -12.15 -20.81
CA HIS A 808 46.39 -11.48 -20.97
C HIS A 808 47.42 -12.31 -21.76
N ARG A 809 47.32 -13.65 -21.76
CA ARG A 809 48.15 -14.49 -22.65
C ARG A 809 47.75 -14.37 -24.12
N LEU A 810 46.50 -14.00 -24.42
CA LEU A 810 45.99 -13.78 -25.77
C LEU A 810 46.20 -12.33 -26.25
N ILE A 811 46.05 -11.36 -25.35
CA ILE A 811 46.28 -9.92 -25.58
C ILE A 811 47.19 -9.34 -24.49
N PRO A 812 48.52 -9.55 -24.59
CA PRO A 812 49.48 -9.12 -23.55
C PRO A 812 49.76 -7.61 -23.57
N PHE A 813 49.43 -6.91 -24.64
CA PHE A 813 49.63 -5.46 -24.81
C PHE A 813 48.36 -4.63 -24.56
N ASP A 814 47.27 -5.26 -24.09
CA ASP A 814 46.07 -4.53 -23.71
C ASP A 814 46.23 -3.89 -22.32
N ASP A 815 46.18 -2.55 -22.31
CA ASP A 815 46.31 -1.71 -21.11
C ASP A 815 45.16 -1.94 -20.12
N LEU A 816 43.93 -2.09 -20.62
CA LEU A 816 42.74 -2.26 -19.78
C LEU A 816 42.75 -3.63 -19.10
N ILE A 817 43.15 -4.68 -19.81
CA ILE A 817 43.34 -6.02 -19.21
C ILE A 817 44.48 -5.98 -18.18
N SER A 818 45.57 -5.27 -18.45
CA SER A 818 46.67 -5.08 -17.50
C SER A 818 46.21 -4.37 -16.22
N LEU A 819 45.41 -3.29 -16.35
CA LEU A 819 44.81 -2.58 -15.21
C LEU A 819 43.84 -3.50 -14.43
N CYS A 820 42.92 -4.17 -15.11
CA CYS A 820 41.93 -5.06 -14.49
C CYS A 820 42.59 -6.21 -13.72
N LEU A 821 43.67 -6.78 -14.27
CA LEU A 821 44.46 -7.84 -13.65
C LEU A 821 45.21 -7.33 -12.41
N GLY A 822 45.82 -6.14 -12.50
CA GLY A 822 46.49 -5.48 -11.38
C GLY A 822 45.54 -5.18 -10.21
N VAL A 823 44.39 -4.56 -10.50
CA VAL A 823 43.33 -4.30 -9.52
C VAL A 823 42.80 -5.59 -8.89
N SER A 824 42.62 -6.65 -9.70
CA SER A 824 42.18 -7.95 -9.19
C SER A 824 43.17 -8.54 -8.17
N PHE A 825 44.48 -8.48 -8.44
CA PHE A 825 45.50 -8.97 -7.50
C PHE A 825 45.60 -8.12 -6.22
N ILE A 826 45.44 -6.80 -6.31
CA ILE A 826 45.37 -5.92 -5.12
C ILE A 826 44.14 -6.26 -4.29
N GLY A 827 42.99 -6.50 -4.92
CA GLY A 827 41.78 -6.93 -4.24
C GLY A 827 41.94 -8.31 -3.57
N VAL A 828 42.60 -9.27 -4.22
CA VAL A 828 42.98 -10.56 -3.60
C VAL A 828 43.89 -10.33 -2.40
N ALA A 829 44.85 -9.41 -2.45
CA ALA A 829 45.75 -9.12 -1.33
C ALA A 829 45.07 -8.46 -0.11
N VAL A 830 43.90 -7.87 -0.30
CA VAL A 830 43.09 -7.24 0.78
C VAL A 830 42.01 -8.22 1.30
N SER A 831 41.73 -9.32 0.59
CA SER A 831 40.74 -10.29 1.02
C SER A 831 41.22 -11.14 2.20
N LYS A 832 40.28 -11.57 3.05
CA LYS A 832 40.56 -12.45 4.21
C LYS A 832 41.09 -13.84 3.81
N GLU A 833 40.91 -14.24 2.55
CA GLU A 833 41.28 -15.56 2.01
C GLU A 833 42.72 -15.61 1.45
N SER A 834 43.47 -14.50 1.49
CA SER A 834 44.76 -14.40 0.82
C SER A 834 45.86 -15.21 1.56
N LYS A 835 46.33 -16.31 0.97
CA LYS A 835 47.43 -17.11 1.52
C LYS A 835 48.79 -16.39 1.44
N ASN A 836 49.06 -15.70 0.34
CA ASN A 836 50.34 -15.02 0.06
C ASN A 836 50.12 -13.54 -0.31
N ARG A 837 49.77 -12.71 0.69
CA ARG A 837 49.44 -11.29 0.51
C ARG A 837 50.53 -10.50 -0.22
N ILE A 838 51.80 -10.62 0.20
CA ILE A 838 52.93 -9.87 -0.37
C ILE A 838 53.10 -10.15 -1.87
N PHE A 839 53.03 -11.43 -2.27
CA PHE A 839 53.19 -11.82 -3.67
C PHE A 839 52.04 -11.33 -4.55
N SER A 840 50.82 -11.28 -4.01
CA SER A 840 49.67 -10.66 -4.68
C SER A 840 49.81 -9.14 -4.82
N ILE A 841 50.37 -8.44 -3.82
CA ILE A 841 50.69 -7.00 -3.92
C ILE A 841 51.73 -6.76 -5.04
N ILE A 842 52.83 -7.52 -5.06
CA ILE A 842 53.88 -7.39 -6.08
C ILE A 842 53.31 -7.60 -7.49
N LYS A 843 52.48 -8.63 -7.70
CA LYS A 843 51.76 -8.85 -8.97
C LYS A 843 50.80 -7.71 -9.32
N GLY A 844 50.07 -7.20 -8.33
CA GLY A 844 49.16 -6.07 -8.52
C GLY A 844 49.87 -4.84 -9.06
N PHE A 845 50.96 -4.42 -8.40
CA PHE A 845 51.73 -3.26 -8.82
C PHE A 845 52.54 -3.47 -10.09
N SER A 846 53.01 -4.69 -10.41
CA SER A 846 53.70 -4.94 -11.68
C SER A 846 52.77 -4.78 -12.88
N PHE A 847 51.53 -5.29 -12.80
CA PHE A 847 50.53 -5.12 -13.86
C PHE A 847 49.99 -3.68 -13.96
N ILE A 848 49.83 -2.96 -12.84
CA ILE A 848 49.51 -1.52 -12.88
C ILE A 848 50.66 -0.73 -13.52
N THR A 849 51.92 -1.03 -13.18
CA THR A 849 53.10 -0.39 -13.81
C THR A 849 53.16 -0.68 -15.31
N ARG A 850 52.77 -1.89 -15.75
CA ARG A 850 52.65 -2.23 -17.17
C ARG A 850 51.58 -1.36 -17.85
N TYR A 851 50.39 -1.25 -17.26
CA TYR A 851 49.32 -0.36 -17.73
C TYR A 851 49.80 1.09 -17.84
N THR A 852 50.46 1.66 -16.81
CA THR A 852 50.91 3.05 -16.89
C THR A 852 51.94 3.28 -17.99
N LYS A 853 52.85 2.32 -18.21
CA LYS A 853 53.84 2.40 -19.29
C LYS A 853 53.20 2.29 -20.67
N GLY A 854 52.27 1.35 -20.88
CA GLY A 854 51.56 1.19 -22.15
C GLY A 854 50.73 2.43 -22.47
N ARG A 855 49.91 2.89 -21.53
CA ARG A 855 49.06 4.07 -21.67
C ARG A 855 49.85 5.33 -22.01
N GLN A 856 50.96 5.57 -21.31
CA GLN A 856 51.85 6.71 -21.56
C GLN A 856 52.66 6.57 -22.85
N SER A 857 52.92 5.35 -23.35
CA SER A 857 53.61 5.14 -24.63
C SER A 857 52.72 5.42 -25.85
N ILE A 858 51.41 5.24 -25.72
CA ILE A 858 50.43 5.50 -26.78
C ILE A 858 50.02 6.99 -26.77
N TYR A 859 49.81 7.56 -25.58
CA TYR A 859 49.26 8.90 -25.39
C TYR A 859 50.26 9.86 -24.74
N VAL A 860 51.48 9.95 -25.31
CA VAL A 860 52.62 10.71 -24.74
C VAL A 860 52.27 12.18 -24.45
N ASN A 861 51.49 12.81 -25.33
CA ASN A 861 51.21 14.25 -25.28
C ASN A 861 49.88 14.61 -24.58
N GLU A 862 49.14 13.63 -24.04
CA GLU A 862 47.82 13.85 -23.44
C GLU A 862 47.88 13.73 -21.91
N GLU A 863 47.96 14.87 -21.22
CA GLU A 863 47.99 14.94 -19.76
C GLU A 863 46.76 14.30 -19.08
N ILE A 864 45.63 14.14 -19.79
CA ILE A 864 44.42 13.44 -19.29
C ILE A 864 44.76 11.98 -18.93
N TYR A 865 45.42 11.24 -19.82
CA TYR A 865 45.74 9.83 -19.58
C TYR A 865 46.87 9.67 -18.55
N LYS A 866 47.78 10.63 -18.48
CA LYS A 866 48.79 10.72 -17.42
C LYS A 866 48.14 10.97 -16.04
N ALA A 867 47.12 11.82 -15.96
CA ALA A 867 46.31 12.01 -14.77
C ALA A 867 45.47 10.76 -14.41
N GLU A 868 44.90 10.06 -15.40
CA GLU A 868 44.19 8.77 -15.21
C GLU A 868 45.13 7.73 -14.55
N CYS A 869 46.35 7.59 -15.07
CA CYS A 869 47.37 6.72 -14.52
C CYS A 869 47.74 7.07 -13.07
N PHE A 870 47.95 8.35 -12.76
CA PHE A 870 48.23 8.78 -11.39
C PHE A 870 47.06 8.53 -10.44
N TYR A 871 45.81 8.75 -10.89
CA TYR A 871 44.62 8.46 -10.10
C TYR A 871 44.46 6.96 -9.80
N ASN A 872 44.62 6.10 -10.81
CA ASN A 872 44.51 4.65 -10.64
C ASN A 872 45.62 4.10 -9.73
N LEU A 873 46.85 4.61 -9.85
CA LEU A 873 47.95 4.29 -8.95
C LEU A 873 47.69 4.81 -7.51
N ALA A 874 47.11 5.99 -7.35
CA ALA A 874 46.72 6.53 -6.05
C ALA A 874 45.63 5.68 -5.38
N ARG A 875 44.63 5.20 -6.15
CA ARG A 875 43.59 4.28 -5.67
C ARG A 875 44.19 2.94 -5.24
N ALA A 876 45.16 2.41 -5.99
CA ALA A 876 45.89 1.19 -5.62
C ALA A 876 46.63 1.32 -4.27
N PHE A 877 47.38 2.42 -4.07
CA PHE A 877 48.04 2.70 -2.79
C PHE A 877 47.04 2.91 -1.64
N HIS A 878 45.95 3.66 -1.87
CA HIS A 878 44.89 3.88 -0.90
C HIS A 878 44.25 2.54 -0.47
N GLN A 879 43.95 1.65 -1.42
CA GLN A 879 43.32 0.35 -1.15
C GLN A 879 44.17 -0.59 -0.26
N ILE A 880 45.50 -0.46 -0.27
CA ILE A 880 46.40 -1.20 0.64
C ILE A 880 46.84 -0.38 1.86
N ASN A 881 46.21 0.77 2.13
CA ASN A 881 46.48 1.68 3.24
C ASN A 881 47.87 2.38 3.22
N LEU A 882 48.53 2.49 2.07
CA LEU A 882 49.74 3.30 1.91
C LEU A 882 49.38 4.77 1.65
N LYS A 883 48.88 5.44 2.70
CA LYS A 883 48.31 6.81 2.63
C LYS A 883 49.25 7.83 1.96
N SER A 884 50.50 7.95 2.40
CA SER A 884 51.44 8.98 1.92
C SER A 884 51.71 8.85 0.42
N ASN A 885 51.88 7.61 -0.07
CA ASN A 885 52.04 7.33 -1.51
C ASN A 885 50.78 7.66 -2.30
N ALA A 886 49.59 7.38 -1.72
CA ALA A 886 48.31 7.73 -2.33
C ALA A 886 48.13 9.25 -2.45
N ILE A 887 48.39 10.01 -1.38
CA ILE A 887 48.34 11.49 -1.34
C ILE A 887 49.24 12.07 -2.43
N ASN A 888 50.51 11.65 -2.48
CA ASN A 888 51.46 12.11 -3.49
C ASN A 888 51.00 11.83 -4.93
N CYS A 889 50.33 10.69 -5.18
CA CYS A 889 49.80 10.37 -6.50
C CYS A 889 48.51 11.16 -6.83
N TYR A 890 47.62 11.41 -5.87
CA TYR A 890 46.45 12.29 -6.09
C TYR A 890 46.86 13.73 -6.39
N ILE A 891 47.88 14.27 -5.71
CA ILE A 891 48.41 15.61 -5.99
C ILE A 891 48.99 15.66 -7.41
N LYS A 892 49.78 14.65 -7.82
CA LYS A 892 50.29 14.55 -9.21
C LYS A 892 49.17 14.48 -10.25
N CYS A 893 48.10 13.73 -9.98
CA CYS A 893 46.91 13.67 -10.81
C CYS A 893 46.27 15.07 -10.97
N ILE A 894 46.02 15.78 -9.86
CA ILE A 894 45.41 17.12 -9.88
C ILE A 894 46.31 18.13 -10.62
N ASN A 895 47.63 18.05 -10.45
CA ASN A 895 48.57 18.95 -11.14
C ASN A 895 48.57 18.71 -12.66
N SER A 896 48.61 17.45 -13.13
CA SER A 896 48.45 17.11 -14.56
C SER A 896 47.09 17.54 -15.13
N LEU A 897 46.02 17.58 -14.32
CA LEU A 897 44.73 18.13 -14.75
C LEU A 897 44.73 19.66 -14.81
N ASN A 898 45.45 20.34 -13.91
CA ASN A 898 45.52 21.80 -13.91
C ASN A 898 46.33 22.38 -15.09
N SER A 899 47.19 21.59 -15.74
CA SER A 899 47.90 21.98 -16.97
C SER A 899 47.06 21.92 -18.26
N ILE A 900 45.76 21.57 -18.17
CA ILE A 900 44.88 21.39 -19.33
C ILE A 900 43.94 22.59 -19.46
N THR A 901 43.99 23.27 -20.61
CA THR A 901 43.19 24.47 -20.90
C THR A 901 41.79 24.17 -21.44
N ASP A 902 41.58 23.02 -22.09
CA ASP A 902 40.29 22.62 -22.67
C ASP A 902 39.37 21.94 -21.64
N ILE A 903 38.69 22.76 -20.85
CA ILE A 903 37.88 22.37 -19.67
C ILE A 903 36.57 21.62 -20.03
N GLN A 904 36.22 21.52 -21.32
CA GLN A 904 34.89 21.07 -21.76
C GLN A 904 34.65 19.55 -21.76
N SER A 905 35.68 18.71 -21.58
CA SER A 905 35.43 17.26 -21.48
C SER A 905 34.77 16.87 -20.15
N TYR A 906 33.66 16.13 -20.23
CA TYR A 906 32.90 15.69 -19.06
C TYR A 906 33.74 14.82 -18.11
N ASP A 907 34.60 13.97 -18.66
CA ASP A 907 35.45 13.05 -17.90
C ASP A 907 36.58 13.76 -17.14
N PHE A 908 37.11 14.87 -17.66
CA PHE A 908 38.09 15.72 -16.96
C PHE A 908 37.53 16.24 -15.63
N ASN A 909 36.34 16.85 -15.69
CA ASN A 909 35.66 17.41 -14.52
C ASN A 909 35.30 16.32 -13.50
N LYS A 910 34.94 15.13 -13.97
CA LYS A 910 34.65 13.96 -13.13
C LYS A 910 35.89 13.41 -12.44
N LEU A 911 36.99 13.22 -13.17
CA LEU A 911 38.25 12.70 -12.62
C LEU A 911 38.83 13.65 -11.56
N LYS A 912 38.84 14.97 -11.83
CA LYS A 912 39.28 16.00 -10.87
C LYS A 912 38.46 15.96 -9.58
N LYS A 913 37.12 15.93 -9.68
CA LYS A 913 36.21 15.80 -8.52
C LYS A 913 36.48 14.51 -7.72
N MET A 914 36.68 13.37 -8.38
CA MET A 914 36.98 12.10 -7.70
C MET A 914 38.36 12.09 -7.03
N ALA A 915 39.39 12.71 -7.63
CA ALA A 915 40.70 12.86 -7.03
C ALA A 915 40.64 13.74 -5.76
N CYS A 916 40.03 14.92 -5.84
CA CYS A 916 39.84 15.81 -4.69
C CYS A 916 39.03 15.16 -3.57
N TYR A 917 37.95 14.44 -3.90
CA TYR A 917 37.14 13.73 -2.90
C TYR A 917 37.97 12.67 -2.14
N ASN A 918 38.70 11.81 -2.86
CA ASN A 918 39.55 10.79 -2.24
C ASN A 918 40.71 11.39 -1.42
N LEU A 919 41.26 12.53 -1.86
CA LEU A 919 42.28 13.27 -1.12
C LEU A 919 41.69 13.82 0.20
N SER A 920 40.47 14.36 0.17
CA SER A 920 39.79 14.87 1.37
C SER A 920 39.47 13.79 2.41
N LEU A 921 39.24 12.54 1.98
CA LEU A 921 39.06 11.41 2.88
C LEU A 921 40.36 11.01 3.58
N LEU A 922 41.50 11.15 2.89
CA LEU A 922 42.81 10.85 3.46
C LEU A 922 43.27 11.95 4.42
N SER A 923 43.10 13.23 4.06
CA SER A 923 43.50 14.35 4.92
C SER A 923 42.63 14.45 6.19
N LYS A 924 41.31 14.19 6.11
CA LYS A 924 40.43 14.22 7.30
C LYS A 924 40.83 13.27 8.42
N VAL A 925 41.53 12.17 8.13
CA VAL A 925 41.99 11.22 9.17
C VAL A 925 43.20 11.76 9.93
N ASP A 926 44.00 12.63 9.32
CA ASP A 926 45.22 13.16 9.94
C ASP A 926 44.95 14.57 10.57
N ILE A 927 43.88 15.27 10.16
CA ILE A 927 43.49 16.61 10.67
C ILE A 927 42.96 16.60 12.12
N PHE A 928 42.46 15.47 12.64
CA PHE A 928 42.15 15.33 14.08
C PHE A 928 43.37 15.00 14.96
N GLY A 929 44.57 14.84 14.37
CA GLY A 929 45.83 14.56 15.07
C GLY A 929 46.77 15.76 15.19
N GLY A 930 46.59 16.82 14.42
CA GLY A 930 47.43 18.02 14.52
C GLY A 930 47.11 19.13 13.51
N ILE A 931 47.05 20.36 14.04
CA ILE A 931 47.08 21.64 13.30
C ILE A 931 45.78 21.98 12.53
N ILE A 932 44.76 22.33 13.32
CA ILE A 932 43.92 23.55 13.24
C ILE A 932 43.96 24.36 11.91
N TRP A 933 42.75 24.45 11.30
CA TRP A 933 42.24 25.40 10.29
C TRP A 933 42.78 25.30 8.84
#